data_AF-A0A7K4TKV3-F1
#
_entry.id   AF-A0A7K4TKV3-F1
#
_cell.length_a   1.000
_cell.length_b   1.000
_cell.length_c   1.000
_cell.angle_alpha   90.00
_cell.angle_beta   90.00
_cell.angle_gamma   90.00
#
_symmetry.space_group_name_H-M   'P 1'
#
loop_
_entity.id
_entity.type
_entity.pdbx_description
1 polymer ?
#
loop_
_entity_poly.entity_id
_entity_poly.type
_entity_poly.pdbx_seq_one_letter_code
_entity_poly.pdbx_strand_id
1 'polypeptide(L)'
;SYKIINFAPTLLQIIVSDEVEFPVRQAAAIYLKNMVGWYWADREPRPGEVVFPFNIHENDRQQIRDNIVEGIIRSPDLLRAQLARCLHAIITYDFPGHWTAVVDKIGYYLQSQNSGSWLGSLLCLYELVKNYECRKAEEQGPLIAAMQIFLPRIQQQMIQLLPDNSHYSVLLQKQILKIFYAFVQYVLPLQLLNNQTMTQWMEFFRTIIDRNVPPETLQIDEDDRPELVWWKCKKWALHIVARLFKRYGSPGNVTKEYFQFSEFFLKTYAVGIQEVLLRILDQYRQKDYVAPRVLQLTLNYLNQGVIHSVTWKQMKPHMKSITEEVIFPLMCYKDEDEELWQEDPYEYIRMKFDVFEDYACTTTAAQNLLYTAAKKRKEVLPKMMAYCYEILTEPNIDPRKKDGALHVIGSLADILLKKSVFKDQMELTLQNHVFPLFMSNLGYLRARSCWVLHSFSALKFHNELNLRNAVELAKKSLIDDKEMPVKVEAAIALQMLISNQEQAKEYVKPYVRPVMQELLHVVRETENDDLTNVIQKMICEYSQEVATIAVDMTQHLAEIFGKIIQNDEQDEDQDKGAMATDILHTIDTILTVVEDHKEITQQLESICLQIIGLVMQKRVIEFYEDILSLAYSLTCQMISPQMWQLLGVVYEFFPQVWYGCFAEMMPLLHNYVTIDTDTLLSNPKHLEIIYAMCKEVLTGDLREDAECHAAKLLEVIVLQCKGRGIDQCIPLFVEAVLERLTRGVKTSELRTMCLQVAIAALYYNPDLLLHTLENMRFPHNPAPVTAQFINQWMNDTDCFLG
;
A
#
# COMPACT_ATOMS: atom_id res chain seq x y z
N SER A 1 -6.33 -27.05 29.29
CA SER A 1 -7.06 -25.77 29.14
C SER A 1 -8.47 -25.96 29.67
N TYR A 2 -8.96 -25.05 30.53
CA TYR A 2 -10.32 -25.14 31.06
C TYR A 2 -11.31 -24.75 29.95
N LYS A 3 -11.98 -25.74 29.34
CA LYS A 3 -13.12 -25.50 28.44
C LYS A 3 -14.32 -25.10 29.29
N ILE A 4 -14.60 -23.81 29.44
CA ILE A 4 -15.83 -23.35 30.09
C ILE A 4 -16.96 -23.44 29.06
N ILE A 5 -17.66 -24.58 29.06
CA ILE A 5 -18.84 -24.82 28.22
C ILE A 5 -19.95 -23.83 28.62
N ASN A 6 -20.72 -23.36 27.64
CA ASN A 6 -21.79 -22.37 27.73
C ASN A 6 -21.36 -20.93 28.00
N PHE A 7 -20.07 -20.61 28.09
CA PHE A 7 -19.65 -19.22 28.34
C PHE A 7 -20.01 -18.30 27.16
N ALA A 8 -19.65 -18.68 25.94
CA ALA A 8 -19.91 -17.86 24.76
C ALA A 8 -21.42 -17.72 24.42
N PRO A 9 -22.26 -18.78 24.52
CA PRO A 9 -23.71 -18.64 24.46
C PRO A 9 -24.29 -17.73 25.54
N THR A 10 -23.76 -17.78 26.77
CA THR A 10 -24.22 -16.90 27.86
C THR A 10 -23.91 -15.43 27.55
N LEU A 11 -22.73 -15.13 26.97
CA LEU A 11 -22.44 -13.78 26.50
C LEU A 11 -23.47 -13.31 25.47
N LEU A 12 -23.85 -14.16 24.51
CA LEU A 12 -24.88 -13.82 23.53
C LEU A 12 -26.24 -13.54 24.20
N GLN A 13 -26.63 -14.33 25.20
CA GLN A 13 -27.85 -14.09 25.99
C GLN A 13 -27.82 -12.75 26.73
N ILE A 14 -26.68 -12.39 27.33
CA ILE A 14 -26.48 -11.10 28.00
C ILE A 14 -26.64 -9.96 26.99
N ILE A 15 -26.03 -10.06 25.80
CA ILE A 15 -26.08 -9.02 24.77
C ILE A 15 -27.52 -8.71 24.32
N VAL A 16 -28.34 -9.76 24.15
CA VAL A 16 -29.72 -9.61 23.65
C VAL A 16 -30.76 -9.36 24.75
N SER A 17 -30.37 -9.43 26.03
CA SER A 17 -31.27 -9.19 27.16
C SER A 17 -31.49 -7.71 27.39
N ASP A 18 -32.76 -7.29 27.42
CA ASP A 18 -33.14 -5.91 27.74
C ASP A 18 -33.15 -5.62 29.25
N GLU A 19 -32.97 -6.66 30.08
CA GLU A 19 -32.86 -6.53 31.54
C GLU A 19 -31.46 -6.15 32.00
N VAL A 20 -30.45 -6.25 31.11
CA VAL A 20 -29.05 -5.93 31.41
C VAL A 20 -28.72 -4.51 30.96
N GLU A 21 -27.98 -3.77 31.78
CA GLU A 21 -27.54 -2.42 31.45
C GLU A 21 -26.67 -2.38 30.17
N PHE A 22 -26.87 -1.33 29.37
CA PHE A 22 -26.22 -1.18 28.07
C PHE A 22 -24.69 -1.30 28.10
N PRO A 23 -23.94 -0.69 29.05
CA PRO A 23 -22.49 -0.83 29.12
C PRO A 23 -22.02 -2.29 29.29
N VAL A 24 -22.76 -3.09 30.07
CA VAL A 24 -22.47 -4.52 30.26
C VAL A 24 -22.74 -5.30 28.98
N ARG A 25 -23.86 -5.01 28.30
CA ARG A 25 -24.18 -5.61 26.99
C ARG A 25 -23.10 -5.29 25.95
N GLN A 26 -22.59 -4.06 25.95
CA GLN A 26 -21.54 -3.62 25.04
C GLN A 26 -20.21 -4.32 25.33
N ALA A 27 -19.80 -4.41 26.60
CA ALA A 27 -18.60 -5.15 27.00
C ALA A 27 -18.71 -6.64 26.61
N ALA A 28 -19.86 -7.27 26.85
CA ALA A 28 -20.12 -8.65 26.46
C ALA A 28 -20.03 -8.84 24.93
N ALA A 29 -20.55 -7.90 24.14
CA ALA A 29 -20.48 -7.96 22.68
C ALA A 29 -19.06 -7.83 22.14
N ILE A 30 -18.24 -6.93 22.71
CA ILE A 30 -16.83 -6.78 22.35
C ILE A 30 -16.04 -8.04 22.71
N TYR A 31 -16.28 -8.59 23.90
CA TYR A 31 -15.64 -9.83 24.34
C TYR A 31 -16.00 -11.01 23.44
N LEU A 32 -17.30 -11.20 23.16
CA LEU A 32 -17.77 -12.27 22.28
C LEU A 32 -17.13 -12.16 20.88
N LYS A 33 -17.06 -10.95 20.32
CA LYS A 33 -16.39 -10.71 19.03
C LYS A 33 -14.94 -11.14 19.05
N ASN A 34 -14.16 -10.72 20.06
CA ASN A 34 -12.75 -11.07 20.15
C ASN A 34 -12.57 -12.59 20.34
N MET A 35 -13.44 -13.20 21.17
CA MET A 35 -13.42 -14.64 21.42
C MET A 35 -13.73 -15.45 20.16
N VAL A 36 -14.75 -15.07 19.39
CA VAL A 36 -15.07 -15.69 18.09
C VAL A 36 -13.92 -15.45 17.09
N GLY A 37 -13.42 -14.22 16.99
CA GLY A 37 -12.34 -13.88 16.07
C GLY A 37 -11.06 -14.70 16.30
N TRP A 38 -10.72 -14.99 17.56
CA TRP A 38 -9.50 -15.74 17.88
C TRP A 38 -9.71 -17.26 17.93
N TYR A 39 -10.84 -17.73 18.44
CA TYR A 39 -11.00 -19.13 18.87
C TYR A 39 -12.10 -19.90 18.13
N TRP A 40 -12.68 -19.33 17.07
CA TRP A 40 -13.66 -20.03 16.23
C TRP A 40 -13.01 -21.05 15.28
N ALA A 41 -11.90 -20.69 14.62
CA ALA A 41 -11.13 -21.65 13.84
C ALA A 41 -10.39 -22.62 14.77
N ASP A 42 -10.44 -23.91 14.46
CA ASP A 42 -9.68 -24.90 15.23
C ASP A 42 -8.19 -24.67 15.04
N ARG A 43 -7.51 -24.30 16.13
CA ARG A 43 -6.05 -24.24 16.17
C ARG A 43 -5.51 -25.62 16.57
N GLU A 44 -4.55 -26.11 15.81
CA GLU A 44 -3.78 -27.31 16.17
C GLU A 44 -2.53 -26.92 16.97
N PRO A 45 -2.06 -27.77 17.91
CA PRO A 45 -0.78 -27.54 18.58
C PRO A 45 0.36 -27.57 17.56
N ARG A 46 1.37 -26.72 17.73
CA ARG A 46 2.57 -26.77 16.89
C ARG A 46 3.24 -28.15 17.05
N PRO A 47 3.90 -28.71 16.01
CA PRO A 47 4.63 -29.97 16.15
C PRO A 47 5.64 -29.88 17.32
N GLY A 48 5.43 -30.67 18.37
CA GLY A 48 6.24 -30.66 19.60
C GLY A 48 5.59 -29.99 20.82
N GLU A 49 4.50 -29.23 20.66
CA GLU A 49 3.70 -28.72 21.77
C GLU A 49 2.65 -29.74 22.23
N VAL A 50 2.62 -30.05 23.53
CA VAL A 50 1.65 -31.00 24.12
C VAL A 50 0.34 -30.29 24.50
N VAL A 51 0.31 -28.96 24.50
CA VAL A 51 -0.83 -28.16 24.97
C VAL A 51 -1.73 -27.78 23.79
N PHE A 52 -2.93 -28.36 23.76
CA PHE A 52 -3.95 -27.92 22.82
C PHE A 52 -4.33 -26.46 23.09
N PRO A 53 -4.30 -25.59 22.05
CA PRO A 53 -4.78 -24.22 22.17
C PRO A 53 -6.27 -24.21 22.51
N PHE A 54 -6.73 -23.13 23.14
CA PHE A 54 -8.15 -22.96 23.46
C PHE A 54 -8.96 -22.76 22.17
N ASN A 55 -9.97 -23.60 21.96
CA ASN A 55 -10.96 -23.48 20.90
C ASN A 55 -12.36 -23.47 21.51
N ILE A 56 -13.29 -22.71 20.94
CA ILE A 56 -14.70 -22.72 21.37
C ILE A 56 -15.27 -24.12 21.14
N HIS A 57 -15.93 -24.67 22.16
CA HIS A 57 -16.51 -26.01 22.06
C HIS A 57 -17.63 -26.07 21.01
N GLU A 58 -17.74 -27.17 20.25
CA GLU A 58 -18.72 -27.27 19.14
C GLU A 58 -20.17 -27.08 19.59
N ASN A 59 -20.53 -27.55 20.80
CA ASN A 59 -21.85 -27.28 21.39
C ASN A 59 -22.15 -25.78 21.56
N ASP A 60 -21.13 -25.01 21.96
CA ASP A 60 -21.26 -23.56 22.10
C ASP A 60 -21.31 -22.89 20.73
N ARG A 61 -20.50 -23.36 19.77
CA ARG A 61 -20.55 -22.90 18.37
C ARG A 61 -21.94 -23.10 17.79
N GLN A 62 -22.54 -24.28 17.97
CA GLN A 62 -23.88 -24.58 17.49
C GLN A 62 -24.93 -23.65 18.11
N GLN A 63 -24.91 -23.42 19.42
CA GLN A 63 -25.84 -22.48 20.07
C GLN A 63 -25.68 -21.04 19.56
N ILE A 64 -24.45 -20.61 19.25
CA ILE A 64 -24.21 -19.28 18.66
C ILE A 64 -24.77 -19.23 17.24
N ARG A 65 -24.48 -20.23 16.39
CA ARG A 65 -25.09 -20.36 15.04
C ARG A 65 -26.62 -20.34 15.12
N ASP A 66 -27.17 -20.91 16.18
CA ASP A 66 -28.62 -20.99 16.35
C ASP A 66 -29.29 -19.65 16.68
N ASN A 67 -28.56 -18.68 17.25
CA ASN A 67 -29.16 -17.45 17.79
C ASN A 67 -28.54 -16.14 17.29
N ILE A 68 -27.40 -16.18 16.60
CA ILE A 68 -26.66 -14.96 16.22
C ILE A 68 -27.45 -14.06 15.26
N VAL A 69 -28.23 -14.63 14.33
CA VAL A 69 -29.03 -13.87 13.36
C VAL A 69 -30.14 -13.10 14.09
N GLU A 70 -30.87 -13.76 14.98
CA GLU A 70 -31.87 -13.16 15.85
C GLU A 70 -31.27 -12.09 16.76
N GLY A 71 -30.07 -12.37 17.29
CA GLY A 71 -29.32 -11.41 18.11
C GLY A 71 -29.01 -10.12 17.37
N ILE A 72 -28.56 -10.21 16.11
CA ILE A 72 -28.31 -9.05 15.24
C ILE A 72 -29.61 -8.27 14.99
N ILE A 73 -30.72 -8.96 14.71
CA ILE A 73 -32.02 -8.34 14.44
C ILE A 73 -32.54 -7.56 15.65
N ARG A 74 -32.46 -8.14 16.85
CA ARG A 74 -33.01 -7.54 18.08
C ARG A 74 -32.12 -6.50 18.73
N SER A 75 -30.83 -6.49 18.42
CA SER A 75 -29.86 -5.61 19.06
C SER A 75 -29.89 -4.17 18.52
N PRO A 76 -29.60 -3.14 19.33
CA PRO A 76 -29.35 -1.77 18.87
C PRO A 76 -28.05 -1.63 18.08
N ASP A 77 -27.86 -0.52 17.37
CA ASP A 77 -26.80 -0.31 16.36
C ASP A 77 -25.37 -0.67 16.83
N LEU A 78 -24.96 -0.19 18.01
CA LEU A 78 -23.61 -0.44 18.54
C LEU A 78 -23.36 -1.93 18.82
N LEU A 79 -24.35 -2.64 19.37
CA LEU A 79 -24.25 -4.08 19.65
C LEU A 79 -24.35 -4.88 18.34
N ARG A 80 -25.23 -4.45 17.44
CA ARG A 80 -25.43 -5.06 16.13
C ARG A 80 -24.15 -5.04 15.29
N ALA A 81 -23.39 -3.95 15.35
CA ALA A 81 -22.10 -3.85 14.66
C ALA A 81 -21.08 -4.90 15.15
N GLN A 82 -21.01 -5.16 16.46
CA GLN A 82 -20.12 -6.19 17.01
C GLN A 82 -20.59 -7.60 16.65
N LEU A 83 -21.90 -7.88 16.75
CA LEU A 83 -22.47 -9.18 16.39
C LEU A 83 -22.34 -9.49 14.89
N ALA A 84 -22.45 -8.48 14.01
CA ALA A 84 -22.19 -8.64 12.58
C ALA A 84 -20.73 -9.08 12.32
N ARG A 85 -19.76 -8.53 13.06
CA ARG A 85 -18.36 -9.01 12.98
C ARG A 85 -18.19 -10.44 13.49
N CYS A 86 -18.93 -10.84 14.53
CA CYS A 86 -18.97 -12.24 14.96
C CYS A 86 -19.49 -13.13 13.84
N LEU A 87 -20.62 -12.75 13.23
CA LEU A 87 -21.22 -13.50 12.13
C LEU A 87 -20.28 -13.62 10.93
N HIS A 88 -19.56 -12.55 10.59
CA HIS A 88 -18.55 -12.57 9.52
C HIS A 88 -17.52 -13.68 9.75
N ALA A 89 -16.89 -13.69 10.94
CA ALA A 89 -15.90 -14.70 11.30
C ALA A 89 -16.49 -16.14 11.26
N ILE A 90 -17.72 -16.32 11.77
CA ILE A 90 -18.40 -17.62 11.73
C ILE A 90 -18.62 -18.06 10.27
N ILE A 91 -19.14 -17.18 9.41
CA ILE A 91 -19.37 -17.47 7.99
C ILE A 91 -18.05 -17.82 7.28
N THR A 92 -16.95 -17.15 7.60
CA THR A 92 -15.66 -17.40 6.95
C THR A 92 -15.18 -18.84 7.10
N TYR A 93 -15.38 -19.44 8.28
CA TYR A 93 -14.93 -20.80 8.58
C TYR A 93 -16.01 -21.86 8.37
N ASP A 94 -17.29 -21.52 8.57
CA ASP A 94 -18.37 -22.51 8.58
C ASP A 94 -19.18 -22.54 7.28
N PHE A 95 -19.22 -21.49 6.46
CA PHE A 95 -20.03 -21.48 5.23
C PHE A 95 -19.16 -21.76 3.98
N PRO A 96 -19.61 -22.65 3.06
CA PRO A 96 -20.86 -23.40 3.08
C PRO A 96 -20.78 -24.77 3.78
N GLY A 97 -19.63 -25.15 4.34
CA GLY A 97 -19.38 -26.51 4.83
C GLY A 97 -20.22 -26.89 6.05
N HIS A 98 -19.91 -26.32 7.21
CA HIS A 98 -20.49 -26.67 8.50
C HIS A 98 -21.83 -25.95 8.79
N TRP A 99 -22.15 -24.86 8.08
CA TRP A 99 -23.34 -24.07 8.37
C TRP A 99 -24.05 -23.49 7.13
N THR A 100 -24.81 -24.32 6.44
CA THR A 100 -25.68 -23.90 5.32
C THR A 100 -26.96 -23.19 5.77
N ALA A 101 -27.47 -23.53 6.95
CA ALA A 101 -28.75 -23.02 7.49
C ALA A 101 -28.79 -21.49 7.69
N VAL A 102 -27.64 -20.80 7.67
CA VAL A 102 -27.57 -19.34 7.69
C VAL A 102 -28.38 -18.71 6.54
N VAL A 103 -28.39 -19.34 5.36
CA VAL A 103 -29.16 -18.88 4.19
C VAL A 103 -30.66 -18.96 4.47
N ASP A 104 -31.13 -20.07 5.03
CA ASP A 104 -32.55 -20.26 5.33
C ASP A 104 -33.04 -19.26 6.39
N LYS A 105 -32.22 -19.02 7.42
CA LYS A 105 -32.53 -18.05 8.49
C LYS A 105 -32.62 -16.63 7.97
N ILE A 106 -31.62 -16.19 7.20
CA ILE A 106 -31.65 -14.86 6.58
C ILE A 106 -32.90 -14.76 5.68
N GLY A 107 -33.18 -15.80 4.88
CA GLY A 107 -34.35 -15.87 4.00
C GLY A 107 -35.68 -15.73 4.74
N TYR A 108 -35.81 -16.39 5.89
CA TYR A 108 -37.01 -16.34 6.73
C TYR A 108 -37.30 -14.93 7.24
N TYR A 109 -36.31 -14.26 7.86
CA TYR A 109 -36.53 -12.92 8.41
C TYR A 109 -36.67 -11.86 7.33
N LEU A 110 -35.99 -11.99 6.20
CA LEU A 110 -36.11 -11.08 5.07
C LEU A 110 -37.50 -11.16 4.39
N GLN A 111 -38.20 -12.29 4.51
CA GLN A 111 -39.58 -12.47 4.03
C GLN A 111 -40.64 -11.94 5.00
N SER A 112 -40.27 -11.67 6.25
CA SER A 112 -41.23 -11.20 7.25
C SER A 112 -41.82 -9.83 6.84
N GLN A 113 -43.11 -9.65 7.08
CA GLN A 113 -43.80 -8.37 6.82
C GLN A 113 -43.39 -7.26 7.80
N ASN A 114 -42.65 -7.61 8.85
CA ASN A 114 -42.16 -6.66 9.84
C ASN A 114 -40.90 -5.96 9.32
N SER A 115 -41.02 -4.68 8.95
CA SER A 115 -39.90 -3.87 8.47
C SER A 115 -38.79 -3.69 9.53
N GLY A 116 -39.07 -3.90 10.81
CA GLY A 116 -38.09 -3.85 11.90
C GLY A 116 -37.03 -4.95 11.84
N SER A 117 -37.29 -6.07 11.18
CA SER A 117 -36.31 -7.17 11.04
C SER A 117 -35.38 -7.00 9.83
N TRP A 118 -35.75 -6.14 8.88
CA TRP A 118 -35.08 -6.05 7.58
C TRP A 118 -33.64 -5.55 7.70
N LEU A 119 -33.39 -4.54 8.54
CA LEU A 119 -32.04 -4.00 8.69
C LEU A 119 -31.06 -5.06 9.20
N GLY A 120 -31.43 -5.78 10.26
CA GLY A 120 -30.61 -6.87 10.81
C GLY A 120 -30.38 -8.00 9.79
N SER A 121 -31.45 -8.38 9.08
CA SER A 121 -31.39 -9.44 8.05
C SER A 121 -30.49 -9.05 6.87
N LEU A 122 -30.56 -7.79 6.41
CA LEU A 122 -29.71 -7.26 5.35
C LEU A 122 -28.25 -7.10 5.81
N LEU A 123 -27.99 -6.83 7.09
CA LEU A 123 -26.64 -6.84 7.64
C LEU A 123 -26.07 -8.27 7.64
N CYS A 124 -26.85 -9.27 8.04
CA CYS A 124 -26.44 -10.67 7.95
C CYS A 124 -26.13 -11.09 6.50
N LEU A 125 -27.00 -10.71 5.55
CA LEU A 125 -26.76 -10.96 4.12
C LEU A 125 -25.49 -10.26 3.62
N TYR A 126 -25.24 -9.04 4.08
CA TYR A 126 -24.02 -8.32 3.71
C TYR A 126 -22.76 -9.03 4.18
N GLU A 127 -22.73 -9.57 5.41
CA GLU A 127 -21.58 -10.33 5.88
C GLU A 127 -21.37 -11.63 5.09
N LEU A 128 -22.46 -12.31 4.68
CA LEU A 128 -22.39 -13.47 3.80
C LEU A 128 -21.76 -13.14 2.45
N VAL A 129 -22.20 -12.06 1.81
CA VAL A 129 -21.66 -11.62 0.51
C VAL A 129 -20.22 -11.14 0.63
N LYS A 130 -19.92 -10.37 1.68
CA LYS A 130 -18.59 -9.79 1.93
C LYS A 130 -17.51 -10.86 2.14
N ASN A 131 -17.84 -12.00 2.75
CA ASN A 131 -16.91 -13.12 2.92
C ASN A 131 -16.36 -13.70 1.59
N TYR A 132 -17.06 -13.45 0.48
CA TYR A 132 -16.64 -13.87 -0.86
C TYR A 132 -16.10 -12.73 -1.72
N GLU A 133 -16.05 -11.49 -1.19
CA GLU A 133 -15.66 -10.30 -1.95
C GLU A 133 -14.28 -10.47 -2.62
N CYS A 134 -13.29 -10.99 -1.90
CA CYS A 134 -11.94 -11.23 -2.40
C CYS A 134 -11.66 -12.67 -2.87
N ARG A 135 -12.67 -13.56 -2.86
CA ARG A 135 -12.48 -14.95 -3.28
C ARG A 135 -12.47 -15.08 -4.81
N LYS A 136 -11.72 -16.06 -5.32
CA LYS A 136 -11.62 -16.33 -6.77
C LYS A 136 -12.97 -16.78 -7.32
N ALA A 137 -13.20 -16.53 -8.62
CA ALA A 137 -14.48 -16.84 -9.29
C ALA A 137 -14.91 -18.31 -9.13
N GLU A 138 -13.95 -19.24 -9.10
CA GLU A 138 -14.17 -20.68 -8.91
C GLU A 138 -14.77 -21.03 -7.54
N GLU A 139 -14.48 -20.21 -6.52
CA GLU A 139 -14.96 -20.40 -5.15
C GLU A 139 -16.29 -19.70 -4.88
N GLN A 140 -16.83 -18.95 -5.85
CA GLN A 140 -18.06 -18.16 -5.69
C GLN A 140 -19.35 -18.98 -5.85
N GLY A 141 -19.26 -20.26 -6.25
CA GLY A 141 -20.43 -21.13 -6.47
C GLY A 141 -21.48 -21.11 -5.34
N PRO A 142 -21.08 -21.27 -4.06
CA PRO A 142 -22.01 -21.21 -2.94
C PRO A 142 -22.69 -19.85 -2.76
N LEU A 143 -21.94 -18.76 -2.97
CA LEU A 143 -22.49 -17.40 -2.93
C LEU A 143 -23.50 -17.18 -4.06
N ILE A 144 -23.19 -17.62 -5.27
CA ILE A 144 -24.08 -17.54 -6.43
C ILE A 144 -25.40 -18.26 -6.13
N ALA A 145 -25.35 -19.47 -5.56
CA ALA A 145 -26.56 -20.21 -5.20
C ALA A 145 -27.42 -19.46 -4.16
N ALA A 146 -26.80 -18.88 -3.14
CA ALA A 146 -27.51 -18.03 -2.17
C ALA A 146 -28.12 -16.78 -2.83
N MET A 147 -27.36 -16.10 -3.69
CA MET A 147 -27.80 -14.89 -4.37
C MET A 147 -28.89 -15.13 -5.42
N GLN A 148 -29.02 -16.35 -5.95
CA GLN A 148 -30.18 -16.73 -6.77
C GLN A 148 -31.50 -16.60 -6.00
N ILE A 149 -31.48 -16.80 -4.69
CA ILE A 149 -32.65 -16.64 -3.80
C ILE A 149 -32.79 -15.18 -3.34
N PHE A 150 -31.69 -14.56 -2.93
CA PHE A 150 -31.73 -13.24 -2.29
C PHE A 150 -31.85 -12.08 -3.27
N LEU A 151 -31.24 -12.15 -4.46
CA LEU A 151 -31.21 -11.03 -5.40
C LEU A 151 -32.62 -10.56 -5.83
N PRO A 152 -33.56 -11.46 -6.21
CA PRO A 152 -34.94 -11.05 -6.50
C PRO A 152 -35.67 -10.47 -5.29
N ARG A 153 -35.34 -10.93 -4.08
CA ARG A 153 -35.97 -10.49 -2.82
C ARG A 153 -35.55 -9.07 -2.46
N ILE A 154 -34.25 -8.79 -2.44
CA ILE A 154 -33.76 -7.44 -2.17
C ILE A 154 -34.16 -6.46 -3.27
N GLN A 155 -34.33 -6.94 -4.50
CA GLN A 155 -34.89 -6.15 -5.60
C GLN A 155 -36.36 -5.78 -5.35
N GLN A 156 -37.20 -6.72 -4.92
CA GLN A 156 -38.59 -6.43 -4.55
C GLN A 156 -38.68 -5.45 -3.36
N GLN A 157 -37.83 -5.61 -2.35
CA GLN A 157 -37.74 -4.67 -1.23
C GLN A 157 -37.31 -3.27 -1.69
N MET A 158 -36.33 -3.18 -2.59
CA MET A 158 -35.92 -1.89 -3.16
C MET A 158 -37.10 -1.18 -3.84
N ILE A 159 -37.93 -1.90 -4.61
CA ILE A 159 -39.13 -1.31 -5.24
C ILE A 159 -40.09 -0.73 -4.19
N GLN A 160 -40.29 -1.43 -3.06
CA GLN A 160 -41.17 -0.98 -1.99
C GLN A 160 -40.60 0.23 -1.23
N LEU A 161 -39.29 0.27 -1.05
CA LEU A 161 -38.60 1.30 -0.28
C LEU A 161 -38.38 2.58 -1.09
N LEU A 162 -38.17 2.48 -2.40
CA LEU A 162 -37.83 3.62 -3.25
C LEU A 162 -38.78 4.83 -3.12
N PRO A 163 -40.12 4.66 -3.08
CA PRO A 163 -41.04 5.79 -2.91
C PRO A 163 -40.99 6.46 -1.53
N ASP A 164 -40.54 5.75 -0.49
CA ASP A 164 -40.46 6.28 0.87
C ASP A 164 -39.12 6.99 1.11
N ASN A 165 -39.20 8.28 1.49
CA ASN A 165 -38.05 9.14 1.78
C ASN A 165 -37.69 9.21 3.27
N SER A 166 -38.36 8.41 4.12
CA SER A 166 -38.04 8.32 5.55
C SER A 166 -36.58 7.91 5.78
N HIS A 167 -35.99 8.38 6.88
CA HIS A 167 -34.62 8.02 7.25
C HIS A 167 -34.40 6.50 7.28
N TYR A 168 -35.35 5.75 7.85
CA TYR A 168 -35.26 4.29 7.95
C TYR A 168 -35.34 3.60 6.57
N SER A 169 -36.22 4.06 5.67
CA SER A 169 -36.27 3.52 4.30
C SER A 169 -34.96 3.74 3.55
N VAL A 170 -34.41 4.96 3.60
CA VAL A 170 -33.16 5.29 2.93
C VAL A 170 -31.97 4.52 3.54
N LEU A 171 -32.00 4.23 4.85
CA LEU A 171 -31.02 3.38 5.52
C LEU A 171 -31.03 1.95 4.97
N LEU A 172 -32.21 1.38 4.74
CA LEU A 172 -32.37 0.06 4.15
C LEU A 172 -31.94 0.05 2.68
N GLN A 173 -32.31 1.07 1.89
CA GLN A 173 -31.85 1.23 0.51
C GLN A 173 -30.31 1.27 0.46
N LYS A 174 -29.67 2.07 1.31
CA LYS A 174 -28.20 2.12 1.45
C LYS A 174 -27.61 0.74 1.74
N GLN A 175 -28.22 -0.03 2.64
CA GLN A 175 -27.73 -1.36 2.98
C GLN A 175 -27.89 -2.37 1.81
N ILE A 176 -28.99 -2.30 1.05
CA ILE A 176 -29.18 -3.09 -0.18
C ILE A 176 -28.11 -2.73 -1.22
N LEU A 177 -27.81 -1.45 -1.41
CA LEU A 177 -26.75 -1.02 -2.32
C LEU A 177 -25.37 -1.56 -1.89
N LYS A 178 -25.07 -1.59 -0.59
CA LYS A 178 -23.83 -2.19 -0.08
C LYS A 178 -23.71 -3.69 -0.39
N ILE A 179 -24.80 -4.44 -0.22
CA ILE A 179 -24.89 -5.86 -0.60
C ILE A 179 -24.61 -6.02 -2.10
N PHE A 180 -25.29 -5.22 -2.93
CA PHE A 180 -25.11 -5.27 -4.38
C PHE A 180 -23.68 -4.93 -4.78
N TYR A 181 -23.08 -3.89 -4.18
CA TYR A 181 -21.70 -3.52 -4.47
C TYR A 181 -20.71 -4.64 -4.16
N ALA A 182 -20.76 -5.20 -2.94
CA ALA A 182 -19.88 -6.30 -2.54
C ALA A 182 -20.04 -7.52 -3.45
N PHE A 183 -21.26 -7.75 -3.95
CA PHE A 183 -21.56 -8.84 -4.88
C PHE A 183 -20.93 -8.67 -6.27
N VAL A 184 -20.78 -7.43 -6.78
CA VAL A 184 -20.36 -7.16 -8.17
C VAL A 184 -18.99 -6.49 -8.32
N GLN A 185 -18.31 -6.17 -7.21
CA GLN A 185 -17.08 -5.37 -7.23
C GLN A 185 -15.92 -6.06 -7.96
N TYR A 186 -15.77 -7.38 -7.78
CA TYR A 186 -14.68 -8.18 -8.34
C TYR A 186 -15.07 -9.06 -9.52
N VAL A 187 -16.26 -9.66 -9.49
CA VAL A 187 -16.80 -10.50 -10.56
C VAL A 187 -18.24 -10.08 -10.82
N LEU A 188 -18.66 -9.97 -12.07
CA LEU A 188 -20.04 -9.68 -12.42
C LEU A 188 -20.73 -10.99 -12.87
N PRO A 189 -21.53 -11.66 -12.02
CA PRO A 189 -22.12 -12.94 -12.36
C PRO A 189 -23.29 -12.78 -13.34
N LEU A 190 -22.98 -12.75 -14.65
CA LEU A 190 -23.95 -12.54 -15.74
C LEU A 190 -25.12 -13.54 -15.76
N GLN A 191 -24.93 -14.73 -15.17
CA GLN A 191 -25.99 -15.73 -15.02
C GLN A 191 -27.15 -15.25 -14.12
N LEU A 192 -26.88 -14.38 -13.14
CA LEU A 192 -27.89 -13.75 -12.28
C LEU A 192 -28.20 -12.32 -12.74
N LEU A 193 -27.19 -11.62 -13.26
CA LEU A 193 -27.28 -10.22 -13.68
C LEU A 193 -27.27 -10.09 -15.21
N ASN A 194 -28.27 -10.69 -15.85
CA ASN A 194 -28.52 -10.51 -17.28
C ASN A 194 -29.03 -9.09 -17.60
N ASN A 195 -29.17 -8.78 -18.90
CA ASN A 195 -29.60 -7.45 -19.35
C ASN A 195 -30.94 -7.00 -18.77
N GLN A 196 -31.91 -7.90 -18.56
CA GLN A 196 -33.21 -7.53 -17.97
C GLN A 196 -33.07 -7.12 -16.50
N THR A 197 -32.43 -7.98 -15.70
CA THR A 197 -32.23 -7.75 -14.27
C THR A 197 -31.38 -6.51 -14.05
N MET A 198 -30.31 -6.35 -14.83
CA MET A 198 -29.44 -5.17 -14.76
C MET A 198 -30.18 -3.89 -15.14
N THR A 199 -31.10 -3.92 -16.13
CA THR A 199 -31.88 -2.72 -16.51
C THR A 199 -32.66 -2.17 -15.33
N GLN A 200 -33.28 -3.05 -14.54
CA GLN A 200 -34.02 -2.65 -13.36
C GLN A 200 -33.11 -2.08 -12.26
N TRP A 201 -31.95 -2.68 -12.03
CA TRP A 201 -30.95 -2.13 -11.11
C TRP A 201 -30.42 -0.76 -11.55
N MET A 202 -30.17 -0.59 -12.85
CA MET A 202 -29.74 0.70 -13.40
C MET A 202 -30.81 1.79 -13.19
N GLU A 203 -32.10 1.45 -13.27
CA GLU A 203 -33.18 2.39 -12.97
C GLU A 203 -33.24 2.75 -11.48
N PHE A 204 -32.99 1.79 -10.58
CA PHE A 204 -32.87 2.08 -9.15
C PHE A 204 -31.72 3.04 -8.87
N PHE A 205 -30.54 2.79 -9.45
CA PHE A 205 -29.38 3.67 -9.29
C PHE A 205 -29.69 5.06 -9.83
N ARG A 206 -30.24 5.15 -11.05
CA ARG A 206 -30.66 6.42 -11.66
C ARG A 206 -31.61 7.19 -10.74
N THR A 207 -32.65 6.53 -10.23
CA THR A 207 -33.65 7.15 -9.35
C THR A 207 -33.05 7.65 -8.03
N ILE A 208 -32.16 6.87 -7.41
CA ILE A 208 -31.49 7.24 -6.15
C ILE A 208 -30.53 8.42 -6.38
N ILE A 209 -29.76 8.38 -7.47
CA ILE A 209 -28.84 9.45 -7.83
C ILE A 209 -29.61 10.74 -8.13
N ASP A 210 -30.78 10.66 -8.77
CA ASP A 210 -31.57 11.82 -9.17
C ASP A 210 -32.41 12.46 -8.05
N ARG A 211 -32.68 11.70 -6.99
CA ARG A 211 -33.51 12.15 -5.88
C ARG A 211 -32.89 13.33 -5.15
N ASN A 212 -33.65 14.39 -4.88
CA ASN A 212 -33.15 15.51 -4.07
C ASN A 212 -32.94 15.09 -2.61
N VAL A 213 -31.93 15.67 -1.96
CA VAL A 213 -31.72 15.50 -0.51
C VAL A 213 -32.67 16.46 0.23
N PRO A 214 -33.31 16.03 1.34
CA PRO A 214 -34.26 16.88 2.06
C PRO A 214 -33.61 18.18 2.57
N PRO A 215 -34.27 19.35 2.45
CA PRO A 215 -33.69 20.64 2.82
C PRO A 215 -33.38 20.76 4.32
N GLU A 216 -34.04 19.97 5.17
CA GLU A 216 -33.79 19.92 6.61
C GLU A 216 -32.35 19.45 6.93
N THR A 217 -31.72 18.71 6.01
CA THR A 217 -30.32 18.27 6.16
C THR A 217 -29.31 19.41 6.13
N LEU A 218 -29.68 20.58 5.60
CA LEU A 218 -28.82 21.76 5.56
C LEU A 218 -28.63 22.42 6.94
N GLN A 219 -29.47 22.06 7.92
CA GLN A 219 -29.34 22.53 9.31
C GLN A 219 -28.20 21.83 10.07
N ILE A 220 -27.69 20.72 9.52
CA ILE A 220 -26.58 19.97 10.08
C ILE A 220 -25.28 20.63 9.64
N ASP A 221 -24.28 20.57 10.51
CA ASP A 221 -22.95 21.09 10.22
C ASP A 221 -22.38 20.50 8.93
N GLU A 222 -21.64 21.30 8.17
CA GLU A 222 -21.16 20.91 6.85
C GLU A 222 -20.27 19.67 6.87
N ASP A 223 -19.50 19.50 7.94
CA ASP A 223 -18.56 18.38 8.11
C ASP A 223 -19.29 17.07 8.43
N ASP A 224 -20.47 17.15 9.06
CA ASP A 224 -21.31 15.99 9.41
C ASP A 224 -22.28 15.59 8.28
N ARG A 225 -22.57 16.49 7.33
CA ARG A 225 -23.50 16.23 6.21
C ARG A 225 -23.11 14.99 5.37
N PRO A 226 -21.83 14.70 5.05
CA PRO A 226 -21.45 13.49 4.32
C PRO A 226 -21.89 12.20 5.01
N GLU A 227 -22.04 12.23 6.34
CA GLU A 227 -22.41 11.07 7.15
C GLU A 227 -23.92 10.77 7.14
N LEU A 228 -24.73 11.68 6.57
CA LEU A 228 -26.17 11.49 6.45
C LEU A 228 -26.54 10.35 5.50
N VAL A 229 -27.65 9.69 5.84
CA VAL A 229 -28.08 8.48 5.12
C VAL A 229 -28.37 8.74 3.64
N TRP A 230 -28.91 9.91 3.29
CA TRP A 230 -29.21 10.30 1.90
C TRP A 230 -27.93 10.45 1.06
N TRP A 231 -26.92 11.14 1.58
CA TRP A 231 -25.63 11.30 0.92
C TRP A 231 -24.89 9.95 0.81
N LYS A 232 -24.90 9.14 1.88
CA LYS A 232 -24.37 7.77 1.86
C LYS A 232 -25.08 6.89 0.83
N CYS A 233 -26.40 6.99 0.68
CA CYS A 233 -27.18 6.22 -0.28
C CYS A 233 -26.82 6.62 -1.73
N LYS A 234 -26.81 7.93 -2.04
CA LYS A 234 -26.34 8.45 -3.34
C LYS A 234 -24.91 8.01 -3.65
N LYS A 235 -24.00 8.13 -2.68
CA LYS A 235 -22.62 7.67 -2.80
C LYS A 235 -22.54 6.21 -3.23
N TRP A 236 -23.26 5.32 -2.57
CA TRP A 236 -23.21 3.89 -2.93
C TRP A 236 -23.79 3.61 -4.32
N ALA A 237 -24.88 4.28 -4.70
CA ALA A 237 -25.43 4.15 -6.05
C ALA A 237 -24.42 4.61 -7.12
N LEU A 238 -23.78 5.78 -6.90
CA LEU A 238 -22.72 6.29 -7.77
C LEU A 238 -21.50 5.37 -7.82
N HIS A 239 -21.09 4.84 -6.67
CA HIS A 239 -19.95 3.95 -6.57
C HIS A 239 -20.16 2.68 -7.38
N ILE A 240 -21.38 2.11 -7.36
CA ILE A 240 -21.75 0.97 -8.17
C ILE A 240 -21.71 1.32 -9.67
N VAL A 241 -22.39 2.38 -10.11
CA VAL A 241 -22.44 2.70 -11.56
C VAL A 241 -21.06 3.09 -12.12
N ALA A 242 -20.24 3.78 -11.34
CA ALA A 242 -18.86 4.10 -11.72
C ALA A 242 -18.00 2.82 -11.82
N ARG A 243 -18.14 1.89 -10.86
CA ARG A 243 -17.44 0.58 -10.90
C ARG A 243 -17.90 -0.24 -12.11
N LEU A 244 -19.21 -0.32 -12.35
CA LEU A 244 -19.79 -1.04 -13.49
C LEU A 244 -19.26 -0.47 -14.80
N PHE A 245 -19.24 0.86 -14.96
CA PHE A 245 -18.76 1.48 -16.20
C PHE A 245 -17.24 1.27 -16.42
N LYS A 246 -16.43 1.46 -15.37
CA LYS A 246 -14.97 1.29 -15.42
C LYS A 246 -14.57 -0.16 -15.74
N ARG A 247 -15.20 -1.14 -15.09
CA ARG A 247 -14.75 -2.55 -15.13
C ARG A 247 -15.48 -3.41 -16.16
N TYR A 248 -16.76 -3.15 -16.43
CA TYR A 248 -17.61 -4.01 -17.25
C TYR A 248 -18.34 -3.29 -18.39
N GLY A 249 -18.44 -1.95 -18.33
CA GLY A 249 -19.22 -1.14 -19.27
C GLY A 249 -18.43 -0.52 -20.43
N SER A 250 -17.13 -0.81 -20.54
CA SER A 250 -16.24 -0.19 -21.53
C SER A 250 -15.70 -1.24 -22.52
N PRO A 251 -16.27 -1.37 -23.74
CA PRO A 251 -15.93 -2.45 -24.68
C PRO A 251 -14.45 -2.63 -25.02
N GLY A 252 -13.65 -1.56 -24.92
CA GLY A 252 -12.20 -1.62 -25.16
C GLY A 252 -11.34 -2.12 -24.00
N ASN A 253 -11.91 -2.27 -22.79
CA ASN A 253 -11.18 -2.53 -21.55
C ASN A 253 -11.71 -3.75 -20.78
N VAL A 254 -12.55 -4.58 -21.41
CA VAL A 254 -13.19 -5.74 -20.77
C VAL A 254 -12.64 -7.08 -21.28
N THR A 255 -12.72 -8.11 -20.45
CA THR A 255 -12.47 -9.50 -20.86
C THR A 255 -13.56 -9.98 -21.83
N LYS A 256 -13.24 -11.03 -22.62
CA LYS A 256 -14.13 -11.54 -23.69
C LYS A 256 -15.55 -11.88 -23.19
N GLU A 257 -15.66 -12.38 -21.97
CA GLU A 257 -16.93 -12.72 -21.31
C GLU A 257 -17.88 -11.53 -21.13
N TYR A 258 -17.37 -10.32 -20.91
CA TYR A 258 -18.19 -9.12 -20.67
C TYR A 258 -18.40 -8.27 -21.92
N PHE A 259 -17.85 -8.65 -23.07
CA PHE A 259 -17.89 -7.80 -24.27
C PHE A 259 -19.33 -7.44 -24.69
N GLN A 260 -20.22 -8.43 -24.79
CA GLN A 260 -21.63 -8.19 -25.16
C GLN A 260 -22.36 -7.31 -24.13
N PHE A 261 -22.11 -7.55 -22.84
CA PHE A 261 -22.67 -6.72 -21.76
C PHE A 261 -22.17 -5.27 -21.85
N SER A 262 -20.88 -5.08 -22.11
CA SER A 262 -20.26 -3.75 -22.20
C SER A 262 -20.84 -2.90 -23.35
N GLU A 263 -21.09 -3.51 -24.50
CA GLU A 263 -21.74 -2.82 -25.62
C GLU A 263 -23.17 -2.41 -25.29
N PHE A 264 -23.91 -3.31 -24.63
CA PHE A 264 -25.28 -3.05 -24.20
C PHE A 264 -25.34 -1.95 -23.14
N PHE A 265 -24.46 -2.01 -22.14
CA PHE A 265 -24.32 -1.01 -21.07
C PHE A 265 -24.08 0.38 -21.65
N LEU A 266 -23.10 0.51 -22.55
CA LEU A 266 -22.72 1.79 -23.13
C LEU A 266 -23.84 2.41 -23.97
N LYS A 267 -24.55 1.58 -24.77
CA LYS A 267 -25.64 2.05 -25.65
C LYS A 267 -26.92 2.39 -24.89
N THR A 268 -27.21 1.66 -23.81
CA THR A 268 -28.53 1.70 -23.17
C THR A 268 -28.54 2.51 -21.87
N TYR A 269 -27.51 2.39 -21.04
CA TYR A 269 -27.54 2.95 -19.69
C TYR A 269 -26.65 4.18 -19.52
N ALA A 270 -25.49 4.19 -20.19
CA ALA A 270 -24.45 5.15 -19.86
C ALA A 270 -24.90 6.61 -20.01
N VAL A 271 -25.70 6.90 -21.04
CA VAL A 271 -26.25 8.23 -21.33
C VAL A 271 -27.30 8.65 -20.29
N GLY A 272 -28.20 7.76 -19.91
CA GLY A 272 -29.26 8.07 -18.94
C GLY A 272 -28.70 8.38 -17.54
N ILE A 273 -27.65 7.67 -17.12
CA ILE A 273 -26.93 8.01 -15.88
C ILE A 273 -26.22 9.36 -16.03
N GLN A 274 -25.54 9.58 -17.15
CA GLN A 274 -24.82 10.83 -17.42
C GLN A 274 -25.72 12.07 -17.34
N GLU A 275 -26.97 11.99 -17.80
CA GLU A 275 -27.95 13.09 -17.66
C GLU A 275 -28.23 13.48 -16.21
N VAL A 276 -28.31 12.51 -15.30
CA VAL A 276 -28.49 12.77 -13.87
C VAL A 276 -27.22 13.38 -13.27
N LEU A 277 -26.05 12.88 -13.66
CA LEU A 277 -24.77 13.39 -13.20
C LEU A 277 -24.52 14.85 -13.59
N LEU A 278 -24.95 15.24 -14.80
CA LEU A 278 -24.87 16.62 -15.25
C LEU A 278 -25.76 17.55 -14.39
N ARG A 279 -26.87 17.05 -13.84
CA ARG A 279 -27.71 17.81 -12.89
C ARG A 279 -27.04 17.97 -11.53
N ILE A 280 -26.31 16.95 -11.06
CA ILE A 280 -25.48 17.08 -9.84
C ILE A 280 -24.39 18.15 -10.03
N LEU A 281 -23.74 18.17 -11.19
CA LEU A 281 -22.77 19.24 -11.49
C LEU A 281 -23.44 20.62 -11.58
N ASP A 282 -24.67 20.70 -12.07
CA ASP A 282 -25.43 21.95 -12.12
C ASP A 282 -25.80 22.45 -10.72
N GLN A 283 -26.20 21.55 -9.81
CA GLN A 283 -26.40 21.87 -8.38
C GLN A 283 -25.13 22.48 -7.78
N TYR A 284 -23.98 21.83 -7.98
CA TYR A 284 -22.70 22.35 -7.52
C TYR A 284 -22.39 23.73 -8.12
N ARG A 285 -22.63 23.96 -9.42
CA ARG A 285 -22.45 25.27 -10.08
C ARG A 285 -23.34 26.35 -9.48
N GLN A 286 -24.56 26.00 -9.08
CA GLN A 286 -25.50 26.90 -8.43
C GLN A 286 -25.17 27.16 -6.94
N LYS A 287 -24.09 26.57 -6.43
CA LYS A 287 -23.66 26.60 -5.02
C LYS A 287 -24.59 25.86 -4.06
N ASP A 288 -25.39 24.93 -4.58
CA ASP A 288 -26.09 23.96 -3.72
C ASP A 288 -25.08 22.96 -3.17
N TYR A 289 -25.24 22.59 -1.89
CA TYR A 289 -24.34 21.63 -1.24
C TYR A 289 -24.41 20.26 -1.93
N VAL A 290 -23.24 19.73 -2.30
CA VAL A 290 -23.06 18.37 -2.80
C VAL A 290 -21.95 17.71 -1.99
N ALA A 291 -22.25 16.58 -1.34
CA ALA A 291 -21.24 15.88 -0.56
C ALA A 291 -19.98 15.57 -1.39
N PRO A 292 -18.76 15.84 -0.89
CA PRO A 292 -17.52 15.75 -1.67
C PRO A 292 -17.34 14.41 -2.39
N ARG A 293 -17.63 13.30 -1.70
CA ARG A 293 -17.52 11.95 -2.30
C ARG A 293 -18.52 11.71 -3.44
N VAL A 294 -19.70 12.34 -3.42
CA VAL A 294 -20.69 12.26 -4.50
C VAL A 294 -20.20 13.04 -5.71
N LEU A 295 -19.66 14.25 -5.50
CA LEU A 295 -19.06 15.06 -6.57
C LEU A 295 -17.85 14.33 -7.20
N GLN A 296 -16.99 13.76 -6.37
CA GLN A 296 -15.82 13.00 -6.80
C GLN A 296 -16.19 11.78 -7.67
N LEU A 297 -17.15 10.96 -7.24
CA LEU A 297 -17.64 9.82 -8.02
C LEU A 297 -18.32 10.26 -9.33
N THR A 298 -19.01 11.41 -9.30
CA THR A 298 -19.63 12.02 -10.49
C THR A 298 -18.57 12.37 -11.53
N LEU A 299 -17.50 13.05 -11.12
CA LEU A 299 -16.37 13.40 -11.99
C LEU A 299 -15.66 12.15 -12.54
N ASN A 300 -15.46 11.12 -11.69
CA ASN A 300 -14.87 9.85 -12.11
C ASN A 300 -15.70 9.10 -13.16
N TYR A 301 -17.03 9.09 -13.03
CA TYR A 301 -17.91 8.51 -14.03
C TYR A 301 -17.83 9.28 -15.36
N LEU A 302 -17.87 10.62 -15.30
CA LEU A 302 -17.75 11.46 -16.49
C LEU A 302 -16.38 11.26 -17.17
N ASN A 303 -15.32 11.07 -16.39
CA ASN A 303 -13.97 10.79 -16.91
C ASN A 303 -13.96 9.51 -17.77
N GLN A 304 -14.59 8.43 -17.30
CA GLN A 304 -14.79 7.22 -18.12
C GLN A 304 -15.65 7.50 -19.36
N GLY A 305 -16.70 8.30 -19.20
CA GLY A 305 -17.61 8.71 -20.28
C GLY A 305 -16.96 9.56 -21.37
N VAL A 306 -15.94 10.37 -21.06
CA VAL A 306 -15.24 11.23 -22.05
C VAL A 306 -14.65 10.42 -23.19
N ILE A 307 -14.22 9.18 -22.93
CA ILE A 307 -13.48 8.36 -23.90
C ILE A 307 -14.41 7.85 -25.01
N HIS A 308 -15.67 7.58 -24.68
CA HIS A 308 -16.63 6.96 -25.61
C HIS A 308 -17.38 8.01 -26.44
N SER A 309 -17.57 7.73 -27.74
CA SER A 309 -18.22 8.68 -28.66
C SER A 309 -19.70 8.91 -28.33
N VAL A 310 -20.41 7.90 -27.82
CA VAL A 310 -21.84 7.95 -27.49
C VAL A 310 -22.10 8.94 -26.35
N THR A 311 -21.43 8.77 -25.21
CA THR A 311 -21.52 9.64 -24.03
C THR A 311 -20.89 11.02 -24.26
N TRP A 312 -19.88 11.12 -25.13
CA TRP A 312 -19.31 12.43 -25.48
C TRP A 312 -20.30 13.34 -26.21
N LYS A 313 -21.16 12.80 -27.09
CA LYS A 313 -22.16 13.60 -27.80
C LYS A 313 -23.06 14.38 -26.83
N GLN A 314 -23.46 13.74 -25.72
CA GLN A 314 -24.28 14.36 -24.69
C GLN A 314 -23.50 15.35 -23.81
N MET A 315 -22.24 15.04 -23.49
CA MET A 315 -21.41 15.89 -22.62
C MET A 315 -20.85 17.14 -23.31
N LYS A 316 -20.55 17.04 -24.60
CA LYS A 316 -19.86 18.06 -25.37
C LYS A 316 -20.47 19.47 -25.23
N PRO A 317 -21.81 19.66 -25.32
CA PRO A 317 -22.42 20.98 -25.15
C PRO A 317 -22.15 21.62 -23.79
N HIS A 318 -22.01 20.80 -22.74
CA HIS A 318 -21.80 21.24 -21.37
C HIS A 318 -20.32 21.36 -21.00
N MET A 319 -19.41 20.84 -21.83
CA MET A 319 -18.00 20.72 -21.48
C MET A 319 -17.36 22.07 -21.13
N LYS A 320 -17.76 23.17 -21.78
CA LYS A 320 -17.26 24.51 -21.45
C LYS A 320 -17.58 24.88 -20.00
N SER A 321 -18.85 24.80 -19.60
CA SER A 321 -19.26 25.08 -18.22
C SER A 321 -18.66 24.08 -17.23
N ILE A 322 -18.50 22.81 -17.60
CA ILE A 322 -17.83 21.84 -16.73
C ILE A 322 -16.36 22.22 -16.52
N THR A 323 -15.62 22.63 -17.55
CA THR A 323 -14.22 23.04 -17.40
C THR A 323 -14.08 24.35 -16.62
N GLU A 324 -14.88 25.36 -16.94
CA GLU A 324 -14.71 26.73 -16.42
C GLU A 324 -15.41 26.95 -15.06
N GLU A 325 -16.55 26.30 -14.82
CA GLU A 325 -17.40 26.57 -13.65
C GLU A 325 -17.42 25.44 -12.62
N VAL A 326 -16.86 24.26 -12.95
CA VAL A 326 -16.76 23.11 -12.01
C VAL A 326 -15.30 22.73 -11.78
N ILE A 327 -14.60 22.29 -12.82
CA ILE A 327 -13.23 21.81 -12.71
C ILE A 327 -12.29 22.92 -12.26
N PHE A 328 -12.35 24.08 -12.91
CA PHE A 328 -11.43 25.18 -12.60
C PHE A 328 -11.56 25.67 -11.14
N PRO A 329 -12.76 25.95 -10.59
CA PRO A 329 -12.91 26.29 -9.17
C PRO A 329 -12.42 25.19 -8.22
N LEU A 330 -12.64 23.90 -8.55
CA LEU A 330 -12.12 22.79 -7.75
C LEU A 330 -10.59 22.71 -7.71
N MET A 331 -9.92 23.26 -8.74
CA MET A 331 -8.47 23.30 -8.84
C MET A 331 -7.85 24.59 -8.29
N CYS A 332 -8.66 25.58 -7.93
CA CYS A 332 -8.18 26.79 -7.25
C CYS A 332 -7.96 26.51 -5.77
N TYR A 333 -6.95 27.17 -5.19
CA TYR A 333 -6.78 27.28 -3.75
C TYR A 333 -8.01 27.87 -3.06
N LYS A 334 -8.44 27.25 -1.96
CA LYS A 334 -9.72 27.54 -1.28
C LYS A 334 -9.52 28.17 0.11
N ASP A 335 -10.63 28.46 0.78
CA ASP A 335 -10.61 28.97 2.15
C ASP A 335 -10.16 27.88 3.13
N GLU A 336 -10.58 26.62 2.92
CA GLU A 336 -10.17 25.49 3.76
C GLU A 336 -8.66 25.21 3.64
N ASP A 337 -8.11 25.39 2.43
CA ASP A 337 -6.66 25.28 2.19
C ASP A 337 -5.90 26.39 2.95
N GLU A 338 -6.44 27.62 2.98
CA GLU A 338 -5.83 28.75 3.69
C GLU A 338 -5.87 28.57 5.20
N GLU A 339 -6.99 28.10 5.74
CA GLU A 339 -7.13 27.81 7.17
C GLU A 339 -6.08 26.78 7.60
N LEU A 340 -6.00 25.65 6.89
CA LEU A 340 -5.01 24.62 7.18
C LEU A 340 -3.57 25.12 7.00
N TRP A 341 -3.29 25.90 5.95
CA TRP A 341 -1.96 26.47 5.71
C TRP A 341 -1.49 27.39 6.84
N GLN A 342 -2.40 28.18 7.44
CA GLN A 342 -2.06 29.11 8.52
C GLN A 342 -2.03 28.44 9.90
N GLU A 343 -2.93 27.51 10.16
CA GLU A 343 -3.07 26.85 11.47
C GLU A 343 -2.08 25.69 11.65
N ASP A 344 -1.97 24.82 10.64
CA ASP A 344 -1.08 23.66 10.66
C ASP A 344 -0.48 23.36 9.27
N PRO A 345 0.59 24.07 8.88
CA PRO A 345 1.23 23.87 7.58
C PRO A 345 1.86 22.47 7.42
N TYR A 346 2.09 21.72 8.51
CA TYR A 346 2.62 20.36 8.45
C TYR A 346 1.51 19.38 8.08
N GLU A 347 0.32 19.54 8.66
CA GLU A 347 -0.86 18.78 8.23
C GLU A 347 -1.26 19.10 6.79
N TYR A 348 -1.13 20.36 6.35
CA TYR A 348 -1.30 20.73 4.94
C TYR A 348 -0.37 19.91 4.01
N ILE A 349 0.89 19.73 4.41
CA ILE A 349 1.85 18.91 3.65
C ILE A 349 1.40 17.46 3.66
N ARG A 350 1.10 16.88 4.82
CA ARG A 350 0.67 15.47 4.94
C ARG A 350 -0.56 15.18 4.06
N MET A 351 -1.63 15.97 4.17
CA MET A 351 -2.83 15.81 3.36
C MET A 351 -2.58 15.92 1.86
N LYS A 352 -1.64 16.78 1.45
CA LYS A 352 -1.35 17.03 0.03
C LYS A 352 -0.51 15.91 -0.62
N PHE A 353 0.35 15.26 0.16
CA PHE A 353 1.24 14.18 -0.31
C PHE A 353 0.71 12.78 0.04
N ASP A 354 -0.42 12.67 0.76
CA ASP A 354 -1.07 11.38 1.04
C ASP A 354 -1.70 10.75 -0.22
N VAL A 355 -1.14 9.60 -0.62
CA VAL A 355 -1.59 8.79 -1.77
C VAL A 355 -3.02 8.25 -1.59
N PHE A 356 -3.48 8.05 -0.35
CA PHE A 356 -4.82 7.53 -0.05
C PHE A 356 -5.90 8.61 -0.15
N GLU A 357 -5.61 9.84 0.30
CA GLU A 357 -6.50 11.00 0.13
C GLU A 357 -6.77 11.30 -1.35
N ASP A 358 -5.80 11.04 -2.22
CA ASP A 358 -5.91 11.21 -3.66
C ASP A 358 -7.05 10.39 -4.30
N TYR A 359 -7.37 9.21 -3.74
CA TYR A 359 -8.49 8.38 -4.18
C TYR A 359 -9.86 8.91 -3.75
N ALA A 360 -9.91 9.84 -2.80
CA ALA A 360 -11.12 10.48 -2.30
C ALA A 360 -11.26 11.95 -2.72
N CYS A 361 -10.16 12.58 -3.14
CA CYS A 361 -10.09 13.97 -3.47
C CYS A 361 -10.91 14.36 -4.71
N THR A 362 -11.74 15.40 -4.57
CA THR A 362 -12.51 16.00 -5.67
C THR A 362 -11.61 16.68 -6.69
N THR A 363 -10.51 17.28 -6.25
CA THR A 363 -9.56 18.02 -7.09
C THR A 363 -8.81 17.06 -8.02
N THR A 364 -8.32 15.94 -7.49
CA THR A 364 -7.67 14.87 -8.27
C THR A 364 -8.65 14.26 -9.30
N ALA A 365 -9.93 14.07 -8.95
CA ALA A 365 -10.94 13.61 -9.90
C ALA A 365 -11.25 14.65 -11.01
N ALA A 366 -11.28 15.94 -10.67
CA ALA A 366 -11.47 17.03 -11.63
C ALA A 366 -10.28 17.14 -12.60
N GLN A 367 -9.05 17.07 -12.07
CA GLN A 367 -7.82 17.03 -12.84
C GLN A 367 -7.80 15.85 -13.82
N ASN A 368 -8.15 14.64 -13.35
CA ASN A 368 -8.20 13.44 -14.19
C ASN A 368 -9.22 13.54 -15.33
N LEU A 369 -10.40 14.10 -15.05
CA LEU A 369 -11.42 14.37 -16.07
C LEU A 369 -10.89 15.37 -17.12
N LEU A 370 -10.26 16.45 -16.67
CA LEU A 370 -9.68 17.47 -17.55
C LEU A 370 -8.57 16.90 -18.42
N TYR A 371 -7.62 16.18 -17.83
CA TYR A 371 -6.50 15.54 -18.54
C TYR A 371 -7.02 14.60 -19.63
N THR A 372 -7.96 13.72 -19.29
CA THR A 372 -8.54 12.77 -20.25
C THR A 372 -9.31 13.49 -21.35
N ALA A 373 -10.07 14.52 -21.02
CA ALA A 373 -10.78 15.34 -22.00
C ALA A 373 -9.83 16.08 -22.94
N ALA A 374 -8.79 16.73 -22.42
CA ALA A 374 -7.76 17.41 -23.19
C ALA A 374 -6.97 16.45 -24.12
N LYS A 375 -6.73 15.22 -23.66
CA LYS A 375 -6.03 14.17 -24.42
C LYS A 375 -6.89 13.57 -25.53
N LYS A 376 -8.17 13.26 -25.24
CA LYS A 376 -9.06 12.52 -26.15
C LYS A 376 -9.90 13.42 -27.05
N ARG A 377 -10.19 14.66 -26.65
CA ARG A 377 -11.12 15.56 -27.35
C ARG A 377 -10.40 16.83 -27.78
N LYS A 378 -10.19 16.95 -29.10
CA LYS A 378 -9.34 17.99 -29.74
C LYS A 378 -9.67 19.43 -29.34
N GLU A 379 -10.93 19.73 -29.05
CA GLU A 379 -11.39 21.10 -28.74
C GLU A 379 -11.19 21.52 -27.27
N VAL A 380 -10.95 20.58 -26.36
CA VAL A 380 -10.93 20.87 -24.92
C VAL A 380 -9.64 21.59 -24.54
N LEU A 381 -8.48 21.05 -24.98
CA LEU A 381 -7.18 21.64 -24.63
C LEU A 381 -7.03 23.10 -25.09
N PRO A 382 -7.29 23.48 -26.36
CA PRO A 382 -7.12 24.86 -26.79
C PRO A 382 -8.06 25.83 -26.07
N LYS A 383 -9.30 25.44 -25.79
CA LYS A 383 -10.27 26.28 -25.05
C LYS A 383 -9.82 26.50 -23.61
N MET A 384 -9.37 25.44 -22.93
CA MET A 384 -8.90 25.55 -21.56
C MET A 384 -7.62 26.40 -21.45
N MET A 385 -6.68 26.24 -22.39
CA MET A 385 -5.46 27.06 -22.41
C MET A 385 -5.77 28.52 -22.70
N ALA A 386 -6.73 28.82 -23.58
CA ALA A 386 -7.17 30.19 -23.83
C ALA A 386 -7.77 30.81 -22.55
N TYR A 387 -8.63 30.08 -21.85
CA TYR A 387 -9.22 30.53 -20.58
C TYR A 387 -8.15 30.78 -19.49
N CYS A 388 -7.17 29.88 -19.34
CA CYS A 388 -6.06 30.09 -18.40
C CYS A 388 -5.21 31.30 -18.78
N TYR A 389 -4.98 31.53 -20.08
CA TYR A 389 -4.22 32.68 -20.55
C TYR A 389 -4.96 34.01 -20.29
N GLU A 390 -6.29 34.04 -20.47
CA GLU A 390 -7.12 35.19 -20.10
C GLU A 390 -6.96 35.52 -18.61
N ILE A 391 -7.05 34.52 -17.73
CA ILE A 391 -6.85 34.71 -16.28
C ILE A 391 -5.43 35.20 -15.94
N LEU A 392 -4.40 34.63 -16.56
CA LEU A 392 -3.01 34.99 -16.27
C LEU A 392 -2.62 36.39 -16.77
N THR A 393 -3.34 36.93 -17.74
CA THR A 393 -3.09 38.26 -18.32
C THR A 393 -4.03 39.34 -17.76
N GLU A 394 -5.09 38.96 -17.05
CA GLU A 394 -6.04 39.89 -16.46
C GLU A 394 -5.39 40.70 -15.31
N PRO A 395 -5.41 42.05 -15.38
CA PRO A 395 -4.89 42.90 -14.32
C PRO A 395 -5.84 42.83 -13.11
N ASN A 396 -5.28 42.79 -11.89
CA ASN A 396 -6.03 42.75 -10.62
C ASN A 396 -6.96 41.54 -10.44
N ILE A 397 -6.68 40.41 -11.08
CA ILE A 397 -7.41 39.16 -10.85
C ILE A 397 -7.11 38.60 -9.45
N ASP A 398 -8.10 37.92 -8.87
CA ASP A 398 -7.95 37.15 -7.63
C ASP A 398 -6.73 36.21 -7.72
N PRO A 399 -5.75 36.32 -6.81
CA PRO A 399 -4.56 35.48 -6.83
C PRO A 399 -4.87 33.97 -6.76
N ARG A 400 -6.00 33.56 -6.15
CA ARG A 400 -6.45 32.14 -6.15
C ARG A 400 -6.79 31.63 -7.55
N LYS A 401 -7.30 32.49 -8.43
CA LYS A 401 -7.53 32.12 -9.84
C LYS A 401 -6.21 31.96 -10.60
N LYS A 402 -5.17 32.72 -10.26
CA LYS A 402 -3.83 32.50 -10.83
C LYS A 402 -3.27 31.16 -10.41
N ASP A 403 -3.42 30.78 -9.14
CA ASP A 403 -3.09 29.44 -8.66
C ASP A 403 -3.83 28.36 -9.48
N GLY A 404 -5.15 28.46 -9.61
CA GLY A 404 -5.95 27.50 -10.38
C GLY A 404 -5.53 27.40 -11.85
N ALA A 405 -5.19 28.51 -12.50
CA ALA A 405 -4.69 28.51 -13.88
C ALA A 405 -3.35 27.77 -13.99
N LEU A 406 -2.43 28.00 -13.04
CA LEU A 406 -1.15 27.30 -12.98
C LEU A 406 -1.29 25.82 -12.66
N HIS A 407 -2.22 25.48 -11.78
CA HIS A 407 -2.56 24.09 -11.44
C HIS A 407 -3.06 23.34 -12.68
N VAL A 408 -3.94 23.97 -13.48
CA VAL A 408 -4.40 23.42 -14.76
C VAL A 408 -3.24 23.23 -15.75
N ILE A 409 -2.40 24.25 -15.91
CA ILE A 409 -1.28 24.22 -16.87
C ILE A 409 -0.29 23.12 -16.51
N GLY A 410 0.12 23.03 -15.24
CA GLY A 410 1.02 21.96 -14.78
C GLY A 410 0.39 20.57 -14.89
N SER A 411 -0.89 20.43 -14.58
CA SER A 411 -1.63 19.14 -14.73
C SER A 411 -1.68 18.64 -16.17
N LEU A 412 -1.57 19.55 -17.13
CA LEU A 412 -1.60 19.26 -18.56
C LEU A 412 -0.20 19.25 -19.19
N ALA A 413 0.89 19.40 -18.40
CA ALA A 413 2.26 19.55 -18.88
C ALA A 413 2.67 18.45 -19.86
N ASP A 414 2.42 17.17 -19.53
CA ASP A 414 2.74 16.03 -20.41
C ASP A 414 2.05 16.14 -21.79
N ILE A 415 0.79 16.60 -21.83
CA ILE A 415 0.06 16.78 -23.09
C ILE A 415 0.60 18.00 -23.87
N LEU A 416 0.92 19.08 -23.16
CA LEU A 416 1.43 20.33 -23.73
C LEU A 416 2.82 20.12 -24.36
N LEU A 417 3.71 19.41 -23.66
CA LEU A 417 5.08 19.11 -24.14
C LEU A 417 5.10 18.19 -25.37
N LYS A 418 4.06 17.37 -25.57
CA LYS A 418 3.90 16.50 -26.74
C LYS A 418 3.33 17.22 -27.97
N LYS A 419 2.71 18.39 -27.82
CA LYS A 419 2.05 19.12 -28.93
C LYS A 419 2.87 20.34 -29.33
N SER A 420 3.40 20.34 -30.56
CA SER A 420 4.26 21.41 -31.10
C SER A 420 3.68 22.82 -30.96
N VAL A 421 2.36 22.99 -31.16
CA VAL A 421 1.68 24.29 -31.06
C VAL A 421 1.85 24.95 -29.68
N PHE A 422 1.92 24.15 -28.61
CA PHE A 422 2.04 24.66 -27.25
C PHE A 422 3.48 24.59 -26.73
N LYS A 423 4.20 23.53 -27.07
CA LYS A 423 5.54 23.23 -26.55
C LYS A 423 6.49 24.43 -26.58
N ASP A 424 6.57 25.12 -27.71
CA ASP A 424 7.53 26.22 -27.91
C ASP A 424 7.13 27.49 -27.12
N GLN A 425 5.86 27.61 -26.71
CA GLN A 425 5.34 28.73 -25.92
C GLN A 425 5.46 28.51 -24.41
N MET A 426 5.70 27.27 -23.96
CA MET A 426 5.73 26.94 -22.54
C MET A 426 6.92 27.58 -21.83
N GLU A 427 8.07 27.67 -22.49
CA GLU A 427 9.24 28.37 -21.93
C GLU A 427 8.93 29.85 -21.65
N LEU A 428 8.30 30.53 -22.62
CA LEU A 428 7.86 31.92 -22.45
C LEU A 428 6.77 32.06 -21.38
N THR A 429 5.90 31.06 -21.25
CA THR A 429 4.85 31.02 -20.22
C THR A 429 5.47 30.93 -18.82
N LEU A 430 6.46 30.05 -18.63
CA LEU A 430 7.23 29.97 -17.38
C LEU A 430 7.89 31.30 -17.06
N GLN A 431 8.56 31.91 -18.05
CA GLN A 431 9.25 33.18 -17.89
C GLN A 431 8.33 34.33 -17.48
N ASN A 432 7.18 34.47 -18.14
CA ASN A 432 6.31 35.63 -17.98
C ASN A 432 5.31 35.50 -16.84
N HIS A 433 4.86 34.28 -16.53
CA HIS A 433 3.75 34.05 -15.60
C HIS A 433 4.13 33.24 -14.36
N VAL A 434 5.17 32.42 -14.41
CA VAL A 434 5.57 31.56 -13.28
C VAL A 434 6.74 32.18 -12.50
N PHE A 435 7.84 32.55 -13.19
CA PHE A 435 9.02 33.12 -12.53
C PHE A 435 8.72 34.35 -11.66
N PRO A 436 7.85 35.31 -12.05
CA PRO A 436 7.55 36.45 -11.21
C PRO A 436 6.86 36.08 -9.89
N LEU A 437 6.11 34.97 -9.86
CA LEU A 437 5.34 34.56 -8.69
C LEU A 437 6.19 33.96 -7.58
N PHE A 438 7.43 33.55 -7.87
CA PHE A 438 8.42 33.19 -6.84
C PHE A 438 8.73 34.36 -5.89
N MET A 439 8.45 35.60 -6.29
CA MET A 439 8.61 36.79 -5.46
C MET A 439 7.28 37.28 -4.85
N SER A 440 6.21 36.48 -4.95
CA SER A 440 4.91 36.79 -4.35
C SER A 440 4.99 36.78 -2.82
N ASN A 441 4.22 37.64 -2.16
CA ASN A 441 4.06 37.61 -0.70
C ASN A 441 3.19 36.42 -0.23
N LEU A 442 2.50 35.74 -1.15
CA LEU A 442 1.60 34.62 -0.86
C LEU A 442 2.35 33.29 -1.02
N GLY A 443 2.48 32.52 0.07
CA GLY A 443 3.19 31.25 0.12
C GLY A 443 2.68 30.21 -0.87
N TYR A 444 1.36 30.01 -0.91
CA TYR A 444 0.74 29.03 -1.81
C TYR A 444 1.03 29.29 -3.30
N LEU A 445 1.22 30.55 -3.72
CA LEU A 445 1.63 30.86 -5.09
C LEU A 445 3.10 30.52 -5.36
N ARG A 446 3.98 30.71 -4.37
CA ARG A 446 5.39 30.31 -4.49
C ARG A 446 5.51 28.78 -4.55
N ALA A 447 4.76 28.07 -3.70
CA ALA A 447 4.65 26.61 -3.73
C ALA A 447 4.08 26.13 -5.08
N ARG A 448 2.98 26.71 -5.57
CA ARG A 448 2.42 26.38 -6.90
C ARG A 448 3.42 26.64 -8.03
N SER A 449 4.24 27.67 -7.92
CA SER A 449 5.25 28.00 -8.93
C SER A 449 6.36 26.94 -8.96
N CYS A 450 6.80 26.47 -7.79
CA CYS A 450 7.68 25.30 -7.68
C CYS A 450 7.03 24.05 -8.28
N TRP A 451 5.75 23.82 -7.97
CA TRP A 451 4.99 22.69 -8.50
C TRP A 451 4.92 22.68 -10.04
N VAL A 452 4.69 23.85 -10.64
CA VAL A 452 4.69 23.99 -12.10
C VAL A 452 6.10 23.78 -12.67
N LEU A 453 7.17 24.26 -12.01
CA LEU A 453 8.54 24.00 -12.46
C LEU A 453 8.86 22.51 -12.52
N HIS A 454 8.50 21.73 -11.49
CA HIS A 454 8.74 20.30 -11.52
C HIS A 454 7.93 19.63 -12.63
N SER A 455 6.68 20.05 -12.86
CA SER A 455 5.80 19.53 -13.89
C SER A 455 6.35 19.75 -15.31
N PHE A 456 7.10 20.84 -15.50
CA PHE A 456 7.77 21.18 -16.76
C PHE A 456 9.28 20.89 -16.75
N SER A 457 9.78 20.10 -15.81
CA SER A 457 11.22 19.77 -15.72
C SER A 457 11.78 19.09 -16.97
N ALA A 458 10.95 18.36 -17.73
CA ALA A 458 11.30 17.75 -19.01
C ALA A 458 11.22 18.71 -20.24
N LEU A 459 10.85 19.99 -20.03
CA LEU A 459 10.85 21.01 -21.06
C LEU A 459 12.28 21.23 -21.58
N LYS A 460 12.44 21.34 -22.91
CA LYS A 460 13.72 21.74 -23.49
C LYS A 460 13.84 23.26 -23.45
N PHE A 461 14.68 23.79 -22.57
CA PHE A 461 14.99 25.22 -22.51
C PHE A 461 15.90 25.59 -23.68
N HIS A 462 15.46 26.53 -24.51
CA HIS A 462 16.26 27.07 -25.61
C HIS A 462 17.12 28.24 -25.15
N ASN A 463 16.68 28.97 -24.11
CA ASN A 463 17.44 30.04 -23.48
C ASN A 463 18.06 29.55 -22.17
N GLU A 464 19.39 29.46 -22.13
CA GLU A 464 20.15 29.06 -20.93
C GLU A 464 19.87 29.96 -19.73
N LEU A 465 19.57 31.25 -19.96
CA LEU A 465 19.18 32.17 -18.87
C LEU A 465 17.88 31.76 -18.20
N ASN A 466 16.93 31.19 -18.95
CA ASN A 466 15.66 30.73 -18.40
C ASN A 466 15.87 29.49 -17.52
N LEU A 467 16.70 28.53 -17.95
CA LEU A 467 17.05 27.38 -17.14
C LEU A 467 17.80 27.80 -15.88
N ARG A 468 18.81 28.67 -16.01
CA ARG A 468 19.55 29.20 -14.87
C ARG A 468 18.64 29.91 -13.87
N ASN A 469 17.69 30.71 -14.36
CA ASN A 469 16.74 31.39 -13.50
C ASN A 469 15.79 30.41 -12.81
N ALA A 470 15.29 29.38 -13.52
CA ALA A 470 14.44 28.35 -12.92
C ALA A 470 15.15 27.63 -11.76
N VAL A 471 16.41 27.23 -11.98
CA VAL A 471 17.25 26.59 -10.95
C VAL A 471 17.50 27.54 -9.78
N GLU A 472 17.85 28.80 -10.05
CA GLU A 472 18.10 29.80 -9.00
C GLU A 472 16.85 30.07 -8.16
N LEU A 473 15.68 30.17 -8.77
CA LEU A 473 14.41 30.39 -8.10
C LEU A 473 13.99 29.20 -7.23
N ALA A 474 14.11 27.96 -7.75
CA ALA A 474 13.83 26.76 -6.98
C ALA A 474 14.81 26.61 -5.79
N LYS A 475 16.12 26.77 -6.04
CA LYS A 475 17.16 26.75 -5.00
C LYS A 475 16.91 27.81 -3.93
N LYS A 476 16.62 29.04 -4.33
CA LYS A 476 16.32 30.14 -3.39
C LYS A 476 15.08 29.84 -2.56
N SER A 477 14.04 29.27 -3.15
CA SER A 477 12.80 28.91 -2.43
C SER A 477 13.02 27.78 -1.42
N LEU A 478 13.94 26.85 -1.72
CA LEU A 478 14.32 25.83 -0.77
C LEU A 478 15.10 26.43 0.42
N ILE A 479 16.12 27.24 0.15
CA ILE A 479 17.06 27.73 1.18
C ILE A 479 16.49 28.92 1.99
N ASP A 480 15.91 29.90 1.31
CA ASP A 480 15.61 31.22 1.92
C ASP A 480 14.13 31.41 2.31
N ASP A 481 13.22 30.57 1.82
CA ASP A 481 11.79 30.72 2.14
C ASP A 481 11.53 30.41 3.62
N LYS A 482 10.44 30.94 4.17
CA LYS A 482 10.06 30.75 5.57
C LYS A 482 8.93 29.73 5.71
N GLU A 483 8.15 29.52 4.66
CA GLU A 483 6.97 28.68 4.70
C GLU A 483 7.33 27.26 4.27
N MET A 484 7.14 26.30 5.18
CA MET A 484 7.55 24.92 4.98
C MET A 484 6.96 24.27 3.72
N PRO A 485 5.67 24.45 3.38
CA PRO A 485 5.12 23.83 2.17
C PRO A 485 5.76 24.35 0.87
N VAL A 486 6.33 25.58 0.88
CA VAL A 486 7.10 26.11 -0.24
C VAL A 486 8.43 25.40 -0.37
N LYS A 487 9.12 25.15 0.75
CA LYS A 487 10.40 24.43 0.76
C LYS A 487 10.26 23.00 0.24
N VAL A 488 9.20 22.28 0.64
CA VAL A 488 8.92 20.92 0.16
C VAL A 488 8.76 20.89 -1.37
N GLU A 489 7.92 21.76 -1.92
CA GLU A 489 7.71 21.85 -3.38
C GLU A 489 8.98 22.30 -4.12
N ALA A 490 9.75 23.21 -3.52
CA ALA A 490 11.03 23.66 -4.06
C ALA A 490 12.09 22.55 -4.12
N ALA A 491 12.15 21.70 -3.09
CA ALA A 491 13.02 20.52 -3.04
C ALA A 491 12.73 19.56 -4.20
N ILE A 492 11.46 19.20 -4.38
CA ILE A 492 11.01 18.32 -5.46
C ILE A 492 11.30 18.95 -6.83
N ALA A 493 11.00 20.24 -6.99
CA ALA A 493 11.26 20.96 -8.23
C ALA A 493 12.75 21.02 -8.58
N LEU A 494 13.61 21.30 -7.61
CA LEU A 494 15.05 21.38 -7.80
C LEU A 494 15.61 20.01 -8.23
N GLN A 495 15.24 18.94 -7.52
CA GLN A 495 15.65 17.58 -7.87
C GLN A 495 15.17 17.17 -9.27
N MET A 496 13.91 17.44 -9.61
CA MET A 496 13.37 17.11 -10.92
C MET A 496 14.06 17.88 -12.06
N LEU A 497 14.46 19.13 -11.84
CA LEU A 497 15.27 19.88 -12.80
C LEU A 497 16.66 19.27 -12.97
N ILE A 498 17.32 18.90 -11.87
CA ILE A 498 18.66 18.28 -11.87
C ILE A 498 18.66 16.96 -12.63
N SER A 499 17.66 16.10 -12.39
CA SER A 499 17.57 14.79 -13.06
C SER A 499 17.22 14.88 -14.54
N ASN A 500 16.51 15.93 -14.99
CA ASN A 500 16.07 16.06 -16.38
C ASN A 500 16.94 17.02 -17.22
N GLN A 501 17.80 17.84 -16.60
CA GLN A 501 18.58 18.88 -17.28
C GLN A 501 20.05 18.84 -16.85
N GLU A 502 20.94 18.43 -17.75
CA GLU A 502 22.38 18.30 -17.44
C GLU A 502 23.02 19.62 -17.00
N GLN A 503 22.68 20.75 -17.66
CA GLN A 503 23.21 22.06 -17.27
C GLN A 503 22.73 22.53 -15.88
N ALA A 504 21.58 22.02 -15.39
CA ALA A 504 21.13 22.36 -14.04
C ALA A 504 22.09 21.83 -12.96
N LYS A 505 22.75 20.68 -13.22
CA LYS A 505 23.74 20.09 -12.31
C LYS A 505 24.89 21.05 -12.03
N GLU A 506 25.43 21.66 -13.09
CA GLU A 506 26.54 22.62 -13.00
C GLU A 506 26.16 23.89 -12.22
N TYR A 507 24.91 24.35 -12.32
CA TYR A 507 24.46 25.55 -11.61
C TYR A 507 24.27 25.32 -10.10
N VAL A 508 23.92 24.10 -9.70
CA VAL A 508 23.69 23.74 -8.29
C VAL A 508 24.97 23.27 -7.61
N LYS A 509 25.94 22.74 -8.36
CA LYS A 509 27.23 22.23 -7.85
C LYS A 509 27.89 23.08 -6.76
N PRO A 510 27.98 24.43 -6.86
CA PRO A 510 28.60 25.27 -5.82
C PRO A 510 27.78 25.36 -4.51
N TYR A 511 26.52 24.97 -4.56
CA TYR A 511 25.53 25.10 -3.50
C TYR A 511 25.04 23.75 -2.96
N VAL A 512 25.65 22.63 -3.37
CA VAL A 512 25.24 21.28 -2.92
C VAL A 512 25.19 21.19 -1.40
N ARG A 513 26.22 21.67 -0.69
CA ARG A 513 26.24 21.61 0.78
C ARG A 513 25.06 22.37 1.43
N PRO A 514 24.83 23.67 1.13
CA PRO A 514 23.65 24.38 1.63
C PRO A 514 22.32 23.70 1.27
N VAL A 515 22.18 23.20 0.04
CA VAL A 515 20.97 22.52 -0.42
C VAL A 515 20.72 21.24 0.39
N MET A 516 21.73 20.39 0.55
CA MET A 516 21.61 19.13 1.29
C MET A 516 21.32 19.36 2.79
N GLN A 517 21.94 20.38 3.39
CA GLN A 517 21.67 20.76 4.77
C GLN A 517 20.22 21.18 4.98
N GLU A 518 19.69 21.98 4.06
CA GLU A 518 18.29 22.42 4.12
C GLU A 518 17.33 21.26 3.84
N LEU A 519 17.62 20.37 2.88
CA LEU A 519 16.81 19.18 2.62
C LEU A 519 16.68 18.29 3.86
N LEU A 520 17.79 18.05 4.58
CA LEU A 520 17.78 17.29 5.83
C LEU A 520 16.96 17.98 6.93
N HIS A 521 17.02 19.31 7.00
CA HIS A 521 16.19 20.08 7.92
C HIS A 521 14.71 19.94 7.59
N VAL A 522 14.33 20.07 6.32
CA VAL A 522 12.94 19.96 5.88
C VAL A 522 12.40 18.55 6.17
N VAL A 523 13.12 17.48 5.81
CA VAL A 523 12.74 16.08 6.10
C VAL A 523 12.47 15.87 7.59
N ARG A 524 13.33 16.43 8.44
CA ARG A 524 13.21 16.31 9.90
C ARG A 524 11.96 17.00 10.45
N GLU A 525 11.57 18.14 9.90
CA GLU A 525 10.43 18.92 10.40
C GLU A 525 9.11 18.45 9.80
N THR A 526 9.09 17.98 8.54
CA THR A 526 7.85 17.62 7.84
C THR A 526 7.48 16.15 7.94
N GLU A 527 8.45 15.28 8.23
CA GLU A 527 8.25 13.83 8.21
C GLU A 527 7.71 13.31 6.86
N ASN A 528 8.02 14.01 5.76
CA ASN A 528 7.54 13.68 4.43
C ASN A 528 8.49 12.68 3.73
N ASP A 529 7.93 11.55 3.31
CA ASP A 529 8.59 10.42 2.63
C ASP A 529 9.07 10.77 1.22
N ASP A 530 8.33 11.56 0.43
CA ASP A 530 8.78 11.99 -0.90
C ASP A 530 10.15 12.73 -0.87
N LEU A 531 10.46 13.41 0.23
CA LEU A 531 11.72 14.14 0.38
C LEU A 531 12.93 13.23 0.66
N THR A 532 12.76 12.04 1.23
CA THR A 532 13.86 11.07 1.39
C THR A 532 14.35 10.61 0.00
N ASN A 533 13.40 10.34 -0.90
CA ASN A 533 13.66 10.04 -2.31
C ASN A 533 14.37 11.19 -3.03
N VAL A 534 14.02 12.44 -2.72
CA VAL A 534 14.73 13.62 -3.23
C VAL A 534 16.20 13.60 -2.79
N ILE A 535 16.46 13.36 -1.50
CA ILE A 535 17.82 13.31 -0.94
C ILE A 535 18.64 12.20 -1.62
N GLN A 536 18.09 10.99 -1.77
CA GLN A 536 18.77 9.87 -2.41
C GLN A 536 19.20 10.19 -3.84
N LYS A 537 18.30 10.77 -4.65
CA LYS A 537 18.63 11.17 -6.02
C LYS A 537 19.70 12.27 -6.05
N MET A 538 19.64 13.22 -5.13
CA MET A 538 20.66 14.26 -5.01
C MET A 538 22.03 13.68 -4.62
N ILE A 539 22.07 12.68 -3.74
CA ILE A 539 23.30 11.98 -3.36
C ILE A 539 23.96 11.32 -4.58
N CYS A 540 23.17 10.61 -5.39
CA CYS A 540 23.66 9.95 -6.59
C CYS A 540 24.23 10.92 -7.64
N GLU A 541 23.62 12.09 -7.82
CA GLU A 541 24.04 13.08 -8.82
C GLU A 541 25.28 13.90 -8.40
N TYR A 542 25.52 14.06 -7.09
CA TYR A 542 26.64 14.86 -6.55
C TYR A 542 27.56 14.05 -5.63
N SER A 543 27.90 12.82 -6.04
CA SER A 543 28.70 11.89 -5.23
C SER A 543 29.99 12.50 -4.66
N GLN A 544 30.72 13.27 -5.47
CA GLN A 544 31.99 13.90 -5.07
C GLN A 544 31.80 14.97 -3.99
N GLU A 545 30.81 15.86 -4.18
CA GLU A 545 30.51 16.92 -3.21
C GLU A 545 29.92 16.33 -1.93
N VAL A 546 29.05 15.32 -2.05
CA VAL A 546 28.39 14.65 -0.92
C VAL A 546 29.38 13.89 -0.07
N ALA A 547 30.41 13.26 -0.66
CA ALA A 547 31.46 12.60 0.10
C ALA A 547 32.10 13.54 1.15
N THR A 548 32.23 14.84 0.85
CA THR A 548 32.82 15.82 1.78
C THR A 548 31.94 16.16 3.00
N ILE A 549 30.65 15.85 2.93
CA ILE A 549 29.65 16.14 3.99
C ILE A 549 28.93 14.88 4.48
N ALA A 550 29.33 13.70 4.02
CA ALA A 550 28.66 12.42 4.29
C ALA A 550 28.52 12.15 5.80
N VAL A 551 29.56 12.43 6.59
CA VAL A 551 29.56 12.22 8.05
C VAL A 551 28.50 13.09 8.73
N ASP A 552 28.45 14.39 8.40
CA ASP A 552 27.45 15.32 8.93
C ASP A 552 26.03 14.87 8.54
N MET A 553 25.85 14.40 7.30
CA MET A 553 24.55 13.96 6.79
C MET A 553 24.06 12.68 7.48
N THR A 554 24.90 11.65 7.55
CA THR A 554 24.57 10.38 8.20
C THR A 554 24.27 10.58 9.68
N GLN A 555 24.99 11.49 10.36
CA GLN A 555 24.68 11.83 11.75
C GLN A 555 23.28 12.43 11.90
N HIS A 556 22.88 13.37 11.05
CA HIS A 556 21.52 13.94 11.09
C HIS A 556 20.45 12.88 10.80
N LEU A 557 20.67 12.02 9.79
CA LEU A 557 19.74 10.93 9.45
C LEU A 557 19.59 9.95 10.62
N ALA A 558 20.70 9.60 11.30
CA ALA A 558 20.68 8.75 12.48
C ALA A 558 19.88 9.38 13.64
N GLU A 559 19.98 10.70 13.84
CA GLU A 559 19.19 11.42 14.85
C GLU A 559 17.69 11.42 14.53
N ILE A 560 17.32 11.60 13.25
CA ILE A 560 15.92 11.54 12.82
C ILE A 560 15.37 10.12 13.05
N PHE A 561 16.09 9.10 12.59
CA PHE A 561 15.72 7.70 12.81
C PHE A 561 15.56 7.38 14.31
N GLY A 562 16.52 7.80 15.14
CA GLY A 562 16.46 7.59 16.58
C GLY A 562 15.24 8.21 17.24
N LYS A 563 14.76 9.37 16.77
CA LYS A 563 13.52 10.00 17.27
C LYS A 563 12.27 9.22 16.87
N ILE A 564 12.20 8.77 15.62
CA ILE A 564 11.05 7.97 15.12
C ILE A 564 10.91 6.70 15.98
N ILE A 565 12.01 5.96 16.14
CA ILE A 565 12.06 4.73 16.94
C ILE A 565 11.81 4.97 18.45
N GLN A 566 12.07 6.18 18.96
CA GLN A 566 11.77 6.53 20.36
C GLN A 566 10.30 6.87 20.61
N ASN A 567 9.61 7.45 19.63
CA ASN A 567 8.23 7.89 19.75
C ASN A 567 7.19 6.78 19.46
N ASP A 568 7.61 5.63 18.94
CA ASP A 568 6.75 4.53 18.47
C ASP A 568 6.05 3.72 19.58
N GLU A 569 6.28 4.03 20.87
CA GLU A 569 5.64 3.30 21.97
C GLU A 569 4.16 3.68 22.19
N GLN A 570 3.60 4.64 21.43
CA GLN A 570 2.24 5.16 21.66
C GLN A 570 1.30 5.19 20.45
N ASP A 571 1.79 5.07 19.20
CA ASP A 571 0.95 5.21 18.00
C ASP A 571 1.06 3.97 17.09
N GLU A 572 -0.07 3.32 16.76
CA GLU A 572 -0.17 2.29 15.69
C GLU A 572 -0.16 2.92 14.29
N ASP A 573 0.74 3.87 14.03
CA ASP A 573 0.74 4.67 12.79
C ASP A 573 1.70 4.07 11.75
N GLN A 574 1.13 3.51 10.67
CA GLN A 574 1.90 2.77 9.64
C GLN A 574 2.88 3.67 8.86
N ASP A 575 2.64 4.98 8.80
CA ASP A 575 3.41 5.92 8.00
C ASP A 575 4.81 6.20 8.59
N LYS A 576 4.96 6.11 9.92
CA LYS A 576 6.27 6.31 10.59
C LYS A 576 7.26 5.18 10.28
N GLY A 577 6.77 3.96 10.09
CA GLY A 577 7.58 2.80 9.71
C GLY A 577 8.20 2.97 8.32
N ALA A 578 7.41 3.42 7.34
CA ALA A 578 7.88 3.65 5.97
C ALA A 578 8.99 4.72 5.91
N MET A 579 8.80 5.85 6.62
CA MET A 579 9.81 6.91 6.70
C MET A 579 11.12 6.40 7.32
N ALA A 580 11.03 5.59 8.39
CA ALA A 580 12.21 5.03 9.04
C ALA A 580 13.02 4.12 8.10
N THR A 581 12.35 3.27 7.32
CA THR A 581 12.97 2.45 6.27
C THR A 581 13.66 3.32 5.22
N ASP A 582 13.00 4.37 4.73
CA ASP A 582 13.57 5.27 3.72
C ASP A 582 14.82 6.03 4.24
N ILE A 583 14.87 6.36 5.52
CA ILE A 583 16.06 6.94 6.14
C ILE A 583 17.22 5.94 6.12
N LEU A 584 16.98 4.67 6.47
CA LEU A 584 18.02 3.63 6.44
C LEU A 584 18.52 3.39 5.01
N HIS A 585 17.63 3.33 4.02
CA HIS A 585 18.00 3.28 2.60
C HIS A 585 18.81 4.50 2.14
N THR A 586 18.50 5.67 2.67
CA THR A 586 19.27 6.89 2.37
C THR A 586 20.69 6.81 2.95
N ILE A 587 20.85 6.28 4.16
CA ILE A 587 22.16 6.04 4.76
C ILE A 587 22.95 5.00 3.93
N ASP A 588 22.29 3.93 3.50
CA ASP A 588 22.91 2.91 2.64
C ASP A 588 23.37 3.48 1.29
N THR A 589 22.59 4.39 0.70
CA THR A 589 22.98 5.14 -0.50
C THR A 589 24.23 5.99 -0.26
N ILE A 590 24.35 6.64 0.91
CA ILE A 590 25.57 7.38 1.29
C ILE A 590 26.76 6.42 1.39
N LEU A 591 26.60 5.27 2.06
CA LEU A 591 27.66 4.26 2.18
C LEU A 591 28.16 3.79 0.80
N THR A 592 27.23 3.54 -0.12
CA THR A 592 27.55 3.16 -1.50
C THR A 592 28.33 4.27 -2.23
N VAL A 593 27.95 5.54 -2.05
CA VAL A 593 28.64 6.67 -2.68
C VAL A 593 30.05 6.89 -2.14
N VAL A 594 30.27 6.61 -0.85
CA VAL A 594 31.59 6.79 -0.22
C VAL A 594 32.42 5.51 -0.16
N GLU A 595 32.02 4.44 -0.85
CA GLU A 595 32.64 3.12 -0.73
C GLU A 595 34.17 3.16 -0.93
N ASP A 596 34.64 3.94 -1.90
CA ASP A 596 36.07 4.12 -2.22
C ASP A 596 36.83 5.04 -1.23
N HIS A 597 36.15 5.70 -0.30
CA HIS A 597 36.71 6.66 0.66
C HIS A 597 36.89 6.06 2.06
N LYS A 598 37.89 5.19 2.23
CA LYS A 598 38.15 4.44 3.47
C LYS A 598 38.08 5.25 4.78
N GLU A 599 38.65 6.44 4.82
CA GLU A 599 38.65 7.30 6.02
C GLU A 599 37.24 7.81 6.39
N ILE A 600 36.39 8.04 5.39
CA ILE A 600 35.00 8.46 5.58
C ILE A 600 34.16 7.25 5.98
N THR A 601 34.30 6.12 5.28
CA THR A 601 33.59 4.88 5.62
C THR A 601 33.82 4.46 7.07
N GLN A 602 35.05 4.58 7.57
CA GLN A 602 35.38 4.30 8.97
C GLN A 602 34.67 5.23 9.97
N GLN A 603 34.45 6.50 9.61
CA GLN A 603 33.67 7.42 10.44
C GLN A 603 32.18 7.09 10.42
N LEU A 604 31.64 6.74 9.24
CA LEU A 604 30.24 6.33 9.08
C LEU A 604 29.93 5.01 9.79
N GLU A 605 30.90 4.09 9.86
CA GLU A 605 30.78 2.82 10.58
C GLU A 605 30.34 3.04 12.04
N SER A 606 30.97 3.99 12.74
CA SER A 606 30.61 4.30 14.13
C SER A 606 29.18 4.79 14.28
N ILE A 607 28.63 5.50 13.28
CA ILE A 607 27.26 6.02 13.32
C ILE A 607 26.28 4.88 13.03
N CYS A 608 26.55 4.10 11.99
CA CYS A 608 25.71 2.96 11.60
C CYS A 608 25.65 1.89 12.70
N LEU A 609 26.76 1.61 13.39
CA LEU A 609 26.78 0.70 14.54
C LEU A 609 25.87 1.18 15.69
N GLN A 610 25.71 2.49 15.89
CA GLN A 610 24.76 3.02 16.88
C GLN A 610 23.31 2.74 16.46
N ILE A 611 22.99 2.90 15.17
CA ILE A 611 21.68 2.59 14.60
C ILE A 611 21.37 1.10 14.76
N ILE A 612 22.29 0.23 14.31
CA ILE A 612 22.18 -1.23 14.42
C ILE A 612 21.96 -1.61 15.88
N GLY A 613 22.77 -1.07 16.80
CA GLY A 613 22.64 -1.31 18.23
C GLY A 613 21.28 -0.87 18.81
N LEU A 614 20.75 0.28 18.39
CA LEU A 614 19.46 0.78 18.83
C LEU A 614 18.31 -0.15 18.41
N VAL A 615 18.29 -0.57 17.14
CA VAL A 615 17.26 -1.48 16.60
C VAL A 615 17.32 -2.83 17.30
N MET A 616 18.52 -3.38 17.50
CA MET A 616 18.70 -4.65 18.21
C MET A 616 18.30 -4.56 19.69
N GLN A 617 18.66 -3.46 20.38
CA GLN A 617 18.31 -3.24 21.79
C GLN A 617 16.80 -3.13 22.00
N LYS A 618 16.10 -2.39 21.12
CA LYS A 618 14.65 -2.25 21.18
C LYS A 618 13.87 -3.44 20.60
N ARG A 619 14.54 -4.35 19.90
CA ARG A 619 13.94 -5.54 19.26
C ARG A 619 12.86 -5.20 18.23
N VAL A 620 13.10 -4.16 17.43
CA VAL A 620 12.18 -3.75 16.36
C VAL A 620 12.44 -4.59 15.11
N ILE A 621 11.67 -5.66 14.95
CA ILE A 621 11.88 -6.72 13.93
C ILE A 621 11.78 -6.17 12.50
N GLU A 622 10.93 -5.16 12.30
CA GLU A 622 10.61 -4.61 10.98
C GLU A 622 11.84 -4.02 10.26
N PHE A 623 12.85 -3.56 11.00
CA PHE A 623 14.07 -2.93 10.45
C PHE A 623 15.27 -3.88 10.39
N TYR A 624 15.06 -5.18 10.61
CA TYR A 624 16.16 -6.15 10.68
C TYR A 624 16.85 -6.36 9.32
N GLU A 625 16.09 -6.37 8.24
CA GLU A 625 16.62 -6.41 6.87
C GLU A 625 17.50 -5.18 6.59
N ASP A 626 17.01 -3.99 6.95
CA ASP A 626 17.70 -2.72 6.70
C ASP A 626 19.04 -2.63 7.46
N ILE A 627 19.07 -3.00 8.74
CA ILE A 627 20.32 -2.93 9.54
C ILE A 627 21.36 -3.96 9.06
N LEU A 628 20.92 -5.10 8.51
CA LEU A 628 21.81 -6.07 7.89
C LEU A 628 22.37 -5.55 6.56
N SER A 629 21.56 -4.83 5.77
CA SER A 629 22.03 -4.16 4.55
C SER A 629 23.12 -3.14 4.89
N LEU A 630 22.93 -2.32 5.93
CA LEU A 630 23.96 -1.38 6.39
C LEU A 630 25.26 -2.09 6.81
N ALA A 631 25.13 -3.17 7.57
CA ALA A 631 26.29 -3.97 7.98
C ALA A 631 27.00 -4.63 6.79
N TYR A 632 26.24 -5.09 5.79
CA TYR A 632 26.76 -5.61 4.53
C TYR A 632 27.58 -4.54 3.81
N SER A 633 27.01 -3.35 3.59
CA SER A 633 27.67 -2.22 2.92
C SER A 633 28.98 -1.82 3.61
N LEU A 634 29.03 -1.86 4.95
CA LEU A 634 30.25 -1.58 5.73
C LEU A 634 31.33 -2.66 5.65
N THR A 635 30.99 -3.89 5.21
CA THR A 635 31.92 -5.03 5.15
C THR A 635 32.40 -5.36 3.74
N CYS A 636 31.94 -4.63 2.71
CA CYS A 636 32.26 -4.91 1.30
C CYS A 636 33.75 -4.80 0.94
N GLN A 637 34.49 -3.84 1.52
CA GLN A 637 35.89 -3.62 1.17
C GLN A 637 36.91 -4.11 2.21
N MET A 638 36.59 -3.93 3.49
CA MET A 638 37.47 -4.27 4.62
C MET A 638 36.62 -4.41 5.87
N ILE A 639 36.97 -5.36 6.74
CA ILE A 639 36.22 -5.63 7.96
C ILE A 639 37.00 -5.10 9.16
N SER A 640 36.43 -4.11 9.85
CA SER A 640 37.04 -3.53 11.04
C SER A 640 36.94 -4.48 12.25
N PRO A 641 37.73 -4.27 13.32
CA PRO A 641 37.56 -4.99 14.57
C PRO A 641 36.17 -4.82 15.20
N GLN A 642 35.49 -3.68 14.99
CA GLN A 642 34.14 -3.44 15.50
C GLN A 642 33.11 -4.24 14.72
N MET A 643 33.26 -4.32 13.40
CA MET A 643 32.42 -5.18 12.55
C MET A 643 32.64 -6.66 12.87
N TRP A 644 33.85 -7.10 13.22
CA TRP A 644 34.06 -8.46 13.73
C TRP A 644 33.35 -8.73 15.07
N GLN A 645 33.20 -7.72 15.94
CA GLN A 645 32.39 -7.86 17.16
C GLN A 645 30.90 -7.99 16.85
N LEU A 646 30.41 -7.30 15.80
CA LEU A 646 29.01 -7.39 15.37
C LEU A 646 28.61 -8.83 15.03
N LEU A 647 29.50 -9.65 14.45
CA LEU A 647 29.24 -11.07 14.19
C LEU A 647 28.82 -11.82 15.47
N GLY A 648 29.47 -11.54 16.59
CA GLY A 648 29.12 -12.14 17.89
C GLY A 648 27.74 -11.68 18.37
N VAL A 649 27.43 -10.39 18.21
CA VAL A 649 26.12 -9.82 18.59
C VAL A 649 25.01 -10.42 17.73
N VAL A 650 25.20 -10.51 16.41
CA VAL A 650 24.25 -11.12 15.47
C VAL A 650 23.95 -12.58 15.89
N TYR A 651 24.98 -13.33 16.28
CA TYR A 651 24.81 -14.70 16.78
C TYR A 651 24.02 -14.78 18.08
N GLU A 652 24.24 -13.88 19.04
CA GLU A 652 23.50 -13.89 20.31
C GLU A 652 22.00 -13.66 20.13
N PHE A 653 21.60 -12.86 19.15
CA PHE A 653 20.19 -12.58 18.85
C PHE A 653 19.54 -13.61 17.92
N PHE A 654 20.34 -14.44 17.24
CA PHE A 654 19.90 -15.45 16.28
C PHE A 654 18.74 -16.35 16.80
N PRO A 655 18.83 -16.94 18.02
CA PRO A 655 17.86 -17.95 18.47
C PRO A 655 16.50 -17.42 18.94
N GLN A 656 16.28 -16.10 19.00
CA GLN A 656 15.05 -15.52 19.57
C GLN A 656 14.11 -14.91 18.52
N VAL A 657 14.64 -14.44 17.39
CA VAL A 657 13.89 -13.56 16.47
C VAL A 657 14.25 -13.77 14.98
N TRP A 658 15.46 -14.26 14.65
CA TRP A 658 16.02 -14.19 13.29
C TRP A 658 15.90 -15.45 12.43
N TYR A 659 15.20 -16.50 12.90
CA TYR A 659 15.07 -17.76 12.16
C TYR A 659 14.43 -17.60 10.77
N GLY A 660 13.60 -16.58 10.57
CA GLY A 660 12.99 -16.25 9.28
C GLY A 660 13.83 -15.35 8.37
N CYS A 661 14.94 -14.79 8.87
CA CYS A 661 15.71 -13.72 8.23
C CYS A 661 17.12 -14.16 7.78
N PHE A 662 17.38 -15.46 7.68
CA PHE A 662 18.71 -15.96 7.35
C PHE A 662 19.12 -15.63 5.90
N ALA A 663 18.17 -15.57 4.97
CA ALA A 663 18.44 -15.21 3.59
C ALA A 663 19.00 -13.78 3.49
N GLU A 664 18.49 -12.89 4.33
CA GLU A 664 18.85 -11.48 4.47
C GLU A 664 20.18 -11.32 5.20
N MET A 665 20.54 -12.24 6.10
CA MET A 665 21.85 -12.27 6.78
C MET A 665 22.98 -12.75 5.88
N MET A 666 22.67 -13.56 4.87
CA MET A 666 23.68 -14.24 4.05
C MET A 666 24.70 -13.27 3.42
N PRO A 667 24.33 -12.14 2.77
CA PRO A 667 25.30 -11.20 2.21
C PRO A 667 26.36 -10.74 3.21
N LEU A 668 25.96 -10.42 4.45
CA LEU A 668 26.88 -10.03 5.51
C LEU A 668 27.80 -11.19 5.93
N LEU A 669 27.24 -12.39 6.12
CA LEU A 669 28.03 -13.58 6.48
C LEU A 669 29.03 -13.95 5.38
N HIS A 670 28.64 -13.80 4.11
CA HIS A 670 29.50 -14.00 2.96
C HIS A 670 30.69 -13.03 2.96
N ASN A 671 30.49 -11.76 3.34
CA ASN A 671 31.58 -10.79 3.43
C ASN A 671 32.61 -11.19 4.49
N TYR A 672 32.19 -11.64 5.68
CA TYR A 672 33.12 -12.16 6.70
C TYR A 672 33.99 -13.32 6.19
N VAL A 673 33.46 -14.13 5.27
CA VAL A 673 34.20 -15.25 4.69
C VAL A 673 35.13 -14.80 3.57
N THR A 674 34.67 -13.92 2.68
CA THR A 674 35.35 -13.63 1.40
C THR A 674 36.27 -12.42 1.44
N ILE A 675 35.98 -11.41 2.26
CA ILE A 675 36.74 -10.15 2.33
C ILE A 675 37.93 -10.26 3.27
N ASP A 676 37.76 -10.86 4.46
CA ASP A 676 38.82 -11.00 5.47
C ASP A 676 38.94 -12.44 5.99
N THR A 677 39.24 -13.36 5.06
CA THR A 677 39.43 -14.78 5.34
C THR A 677 40.55 -15.02 6.36
N ASP A 678 41.58 -14.17 6.38
CA ASP A 678 42.71 -14.34 7.29
C ASP A 678 42.29 -14.09 8.75
N THR A 679 41.51 -13.03 9.03
CA THR A 679 40.97 -12.80 10.38
C THR A 679 39.93 -13.86 10.75
N LEU A 680 39.10 -14.33 9.82
CA LEU A 680 38.17 -15.45 10.04
C LEU A 680 38.92 -16.67 10.60
N LEU A 681 40.05 -17.04 9.98
CA LEU A 681 40.82 -18.23 10.35
C LEU A 681 41.73 -18.02 11.56
N SER A 682 42.11 -16.77 11.85
CA SER A 682 42.95 -16.43 13.01
C SER A 682 42.26 -16.71 14.36
N ASN A 683 40.93 -16.64 14.41
CA ASN A 683 40.12 -16.89 15.60
C ASN A 683 39.10 -18.01 15.32
N PRO A 684 39.30 -19.22 15.84
CA PRO A 684 38.42 -20.37 15.60
C PRO A 684 36.93 -20.09 15.91
N LYS A 685 36.65 -19.19 16.85
CA LYS A 685 35.29 -18.82 17.23
C LYS A 685 34.50 -18.18 16.08
N HIS A 686 35.14 -17.44 15.17
CA HIS A 686 34.41 -16.79 14.07
C HIS A 686 33.80 -17.83 13.13
N LEU A 687 34.58 -18.83 12.73
CA LEU A 687 34.12 -19.93 11.89
C LEU A 687 33.10 -20.81 12.62
N GLU A 688 33.31 -21.04 13.93
CA GLU A 688 32.38 -21.78 14.78
C GLU A 688 30.99 -21.11 14.83
N ILE A 689 30.95 -19.79 15.00
CA ILE A 689 29.70 -19.00 15.00
C ILE A 689 28.95 -19.14 13.67
N ILE A 690 29.64 -18.93 12.54
CA ILE A 690 29.01 -19.04 11.21
C ILE A 690 28.49 -20.46 10.97
N TYR A 691 29.29 -21.48 11.31
CA TYR A 691 28.85 -22.87 11.20
C TYR A 691 27.66 -23.18 12.11
N ALA A 692 27.66 -22.69 13.36
CA ALA A 692 26.56 -22.90 14.29
C ALA A 692 25.24 -22.36 13.73
N MET A 693 25.25 -21.14 13.16
CA MET A 693 24.08 -20.58 12.49
C MET A 693 23.63 -21.44 11.30
N CYS A 694 24.54 -21.80 10.39
CA CYS A 694 24.20 -22.66 9.25
C CYS A 694 23.63 -24.02 9.68
N LYS A 695 24.24 -24.64 10.69
CA LYS A 695 23.80 -25.94 11.23
C LYS A 695 22.40 -25.81 11.83
N GLU A 696 22.14 -24.76 12.59
CA GLU A 696 20.84 -24.52 13.19
C GLU A 696 19.75 -24.31 12.13
N VAL A 697 20.04 -23.58 11.05
CA VAL A 697 19.12 -23.45 9.90
C VAL A 697 18.86 -24.79 9.23
N LEU A 698 19.91 -25.55 8.91
CA LEU A 698 19.82 -26.85 8.25
C LEU A 698 19.18 -27.94 9.14
N THR A 699 19.14 -27.74 10.45
CA THR A 699 18.54 -28.69 11.39
C THR A 699 17.17 -28.24 11.91
N GLY A 700 16.74 -27.01 11.62
CA GLY A 700 15.40 -26.51 11.92
C GLY A 700 14.31 -27.02 10.97
N ASP A 701 13.07 -26.55 11.18
CA ASP A 701 11.93 -26.72 10.26
C ASP A 701 11.58 -25.36 9.65
N LEU A 702 12.53 -24.81 8.89
CA LEU A 702 12.46 -23.47 8.30
C LEU A 702 12.02 -23.54 6.83
N ARG A 703 11.83 -22.36 6.21
CA ARG A 703 11.58 -22.28 4.76
C ARG A 703 12.82 -22.80 4.02
N GLU A 704 12.59 -23.59 2.96
CA GLU A 704 13.68 -24.19 2.17
C GLU A 704 14.66 -23.15 1.59
N ASP A 705 14.21 -21.92 1.39
CA ASP A 705 15.05 -20.79 0.94
C ASP A 705 16.21 -20.48 1.91
N ALA A 706 15.94 -20.40 3.22
CA ALA A 706 16.99 -20.18 4.22
C ALA A 706 18.00 -21.33 4.25
N GLU A 707 17.51 -22.56 4.08
CA GLU A 707 18.34 -23.77 4.04
C GLU A 707 19.25 -23.79 2.79
N CYS A 708 18.75 -23.30 1.64
CA CYS A 708 19.56 -23.12 0.44
C CYS A 708 20.73 -22.17 0.70
N HIS A 709 20.46 -21.01 1.30
CA HIS A 709 21.49 -20.02 1.63
C HIS A 709 22.51 -20.56 2.64
N ALA A 710 22.07 -21.33 3.64
CA ALA A 710 22.97 -21.94 4.62
C ALA A 710 23.91 -22.96 3.98
N ALA A 711 23.37 -23.84 3.13
CA ALA A 711 24.19 -24.78 2.35
C ALA A 711 25.16 -24.04 1.43
N LYS A 712 24.69 -22.99 0.74
CA LYS A 712 25.54 -22.19 -0.15
C LYS A 712 26.70 -21.52 0.59
N LEU A 713 26.45 -20.98 1.78
CA LEU A 713 27.50 -20.36 2.59
C LEU A 713 28.55 -21.39 3.04
N LEU A 714 28.14 -22.61 3.42
CA LEU A 714 29.09 -23.68 3.72
C LEU A 714 29.95 -24.04 2.51
N GLU A 715 29.37 -24.11 1.31
CA GLU A 715 30.11 -24.33 0.06
C GLU A 715 31.16 -23.22 -0.16
N VAL A 716 30.77 -21.96 -0.01
CA VAL A 716 31.66 -20.80 -0.17
C VAL A 716 32.83 -20.90 0.80
N ILE A 717 32.60 -21.24 2.07
CA ILE A 717 33.66 -21.43 3.06
C ILE A 717 34.67 -22.50 2.61
N VAL A 718 34.18 -23.65 2.14
CA VAL A 718 35.03 -24.76 1.67
C VAL A 718 35.92 -24.32 0.51
N LEU A 719 35.34 -23.61 -0.46
CA LEU A 719 36.06 -23.14 -1.66
C LEU A 719 37.06 -22.03 -1.33
N GLN A 720 36.62 -21.02 -0.57
CA GLN A 720 37.44 -19.86 -0.20
C GLN A 720 38.63 -20.25 0.68
N CYS A 721 38.43 -21.19 1.61
CA CYS A 721 39.46 -21.61 2.56
C CYS A 721 40.31 -22.80 2.05
N LYS A 722 40.26 -23.13 0.76
CA LYS A 722 41.00 -24.26 0.20
C LYS A 722 42.50 -24.17 0.49
N GLY A 723 43.03 -25.19 1.15
CA GLY A 723 44.45 -25.26 1.54
C GLY A 723 44.84 -24.34 2.71
N ARG A 724 43.86 -23.75 3.43
CA ARG A 724 44.09 -22.85 4.57
C ARG A 724 43.81 -23.48 5.94
N GLY A 725 43.81 -24.82 6.03
CA GLY A 725 43.80 -25.54 7.31
C GLY A 725 42.42 -25.72 7.97
N ILE A 726 41.35 -25.84 7.18
CA ILE A 726 39.99 -26.09 7.68
C ILE A 726 39.58 -27.58 7.65
N ASP A 727 40.53 -28.51 7.56
CA ASP A 727 40.27 -29.96 7.39
C ASP A 727 39.35 -30.54 8.45
N GLN A 728 39.44 -30.06 9.69
CA GLN A 728 38.59 -30.47 10.81
C GLN A 728 37.11 -30.05 10.67
N CYS A 729 36.82 -29.03 9.85
CA CYS A 729 35.47 -28.52 9.63
C CYS A 729 34.75 -29.25 8.48
N ILE A 730 35.51 -29.79 7.51
CA ILE A 730 34.93 -30.46 6.33
C ILE A 730 33.99 -31.60 6.72
N PRO A 731 34.34 -32.51 7.65
CA PRO A 731 33.42 -33.57 8.07
C PRO A 731 32.11 -33.03 8.66
N LEU A 732 32.19 -31.94 9.45
CA LEU A 732 31.05 -31.33 10.12
C LEU A 732 30.08 -30.66 9.12
N PHE A 733 30.62 -30.07 8.06
CA PHE A 733 29.81 -29.41 7.02
C PHE A 733 29.10 -30.46 6.16
N VAL A 734 29.84 -31.49 5.74
CA VAL A 734 29.31 -32.62 4.98
C VAL A 734 28.23 -33.35 5.80
N GLU A 735 28.45 -33.57 7.09
CA GLU A 735 27.47 -34.19 7.96
C GLU A 735 26.17 -33.39 8.04
N ALA A 736 26.24 -32.07 8.22
CA ALA A 736 25.06 -31.21 8.36
C ALA A 736 24.16 -31.23 7.10
N VAL A 737 24.75 -31.09 5.90
CA VAL A 737 23.97 -31.08 4.65
C VAL A 737 23.42 -32.46 4.29
N LEU A 738 24.18 -33.52 4.60
CA LEU A 738 23.75 -34.89 4.35
C LEU A 738 22.63 -35.31 5.32
N GLU A 739 22.71 -34.91 6.59
CA GLU A 739 21.60 -35.09 7.54
C GLU A 739 20.34 -34.38 7.04
N ARG A 740 20.46 -33.14 6.54
CA ARG A 740 19.31 -32.41 5.98
C ARG A 740 18.67 -33.13 4.80
N LEU A 741 19.47 -33.75 3.92
CA LEU A 741 18.97 -34.55 2.79
C LEU A 741 18.22 -35.82 3.20
N THR A 742 18.41 -36.31 4.44
CA THR A 742 17.60 -37.44 4.94
C THR A 742 16.16 -37.05 5.24
N ARG A 743 15.90 -35.76 5.44
CA ARG A 743 14.56 -35.20 5.63
C ARG A 743 13.95 -34.94 4.24
N GLY A 744 12.63 -35.06 4.12
CA GLY A 744 11.95 -34.80 2.85
C GLY A 744 12.32 -33.41 2.29
N VAL A 745 12.76 -33.36 1.02
CA VAL A 745 13.10 -32.12 0.31
C VAL A 745 12.02 -31.86 -0.74
N LYS A 746 11.34 -30.71 -0.68
CA LYS A 746 10.25 -30.34 -1.59
C LYS A 746 10.77 -29.72 -2.89
N THR A 747 11.84 -28.92 -2.83
CA THR A 747 12.46 -28.27 -4.00
C THR A 747 13.69 -29.03 -4.52
N SER A 748 13.91 -29.00 -5.83
CA SER A 748 15.16 -29.51 -6.44
C SER A 748 16.36 -28.63 -6.08
N GLU A 749 16.15 -27.33 -5.87
CA GLU A 749 17.19 -26.35 -5.57
C GLU A 749 17.92 -26.64 -4.26
N LEU A 750 17.18 -26.85 -3.16
CA LEU A 750 17.79 -27.18 -1.87
C LEU A 750 18.62 -28.47 -1.94
N ARG A 751 18.13 -29.45 -2.71
CA ARG A 751 18.85 -30.70 -2.93
C ARG A 751 20.17 -30.44 -3.64
N THR A 752 20.15 -29.65 -4.71
CA THR A 752 21.34 -29.24 -5.46
C THR A 752 22.33 -28.50 -4.56
N MET A 753 21.89 -27.53 -3.76
CA MET A 753 22.76 -26.76 -2.85
C MET A 753 23.44 -27.66 -1.80
N CYS A 754 22.70 -28.60 -1.20
CA CYS A 754 23.28 -29.56 -0.24
C CYS A 754 24.33 -30.47 -0.90
N LEU A 755 24.08 -30.93 -2.13
CA LEU A 755 25.05 -31.73 -2.88
C LEU A 755 26.29 -30.91 -3.26
N GLN A 756 26.14 -29.63 -3.60
CA GLN A 756 27.26 -28.74 -3.93
C GLN A 756 28.29 -28.64 -2.80
N VAL A 757 27.87 -28.64 -1.52
CA VAL A 757 28.80 -28.64 -0.39
C VAL A 757 29.69 -29.90 -0.38
N ALA A 758 29.13 -31.08 -0.61
CA ALA A 758 29.89 -32.32 -0.69
C ALA A 758 30.79 -32.36 -1.94
N ILE A 759 30.33 -31.80 -3.07
CA ILE A 759 31.15 -31.66 -4.29
C ILE A 759 32.31 -30.68 -4.07
N ALA A 760 32.07 -29.56 -3.37
CA ALA A 760 33.13 -28.63 -2.98
C ALA A 760 34.14 -29.30 -2.05
N ALA A 761 33.68 -30.14 -1.11
CA ALA A 761 34.58 -30.94 -0.26
C ALA A 761 35.41 -31.94 -1.07
N LEU A 762 34.85 -32.54 -2.13
CA LEU A 762 35.58 -33.40 -3.07
C LEU A 762 36.68 -32.61 -3.78
N TYR A 763 36.37 -31.39 -4.22
CA TYR A 763 37.35 -30.49 -4.84
C TYR A 763 38.42 -30.00 -3.84
N TYR A 764 38.05 -29.83 -2.57
CA TYR A 764 38.94 -29.40 -1.50
C TYR A 764 39.96 -30.48 -1.15
N ASN A 765 39.51 -31.68 -0.77
CA ASN A 765 40.35 -32.82 -0.41
C ASN A 765 39.59 -34.15 -0.61
N PRO A 766 39.84 -34.88 -1.73
CA PRO A 766 39.13 -36.12 -2.05
C PRO A 766 39.27 -37.21 -0.99
N ASP A 767 40.47 -37.41 -0.46
CA ASP A 767 40.74 -38.46 0.53
C ASP A 767 39.97 -38.22 1.83
N LEU A 768 39.91 -36.96 2.26
CA LEU A 768 39.17 -36.55 3.45
C LEU A 768 37.66 -36.74 3.29
N LEU A 769 37.10 -36.37 2.13
CA LEU A 769 35.68 -36.58 1.86
C LEU A 769 35.36 -38.07 1.82
N LEU A 770 36.13 -38.88 1.10
CA LEU A 770 35.89 -40.32 1.02
C LEU A 770 35.93 -40.98 2.40
N HIS A 771 36.94 -40.64 3.21
CA HIS A 771 37.02 -41.10 4.59
C HIS A 771 35.82 -40.65 5.44
N THR A 772 35.33 -39.43 5.24
CA THR A 772 34.13 -38.92 5.93
C THR A 772 32.88 -39.72 5.54
N LEU A 773 32.65 -39.91 4.24
CA LEU A 773 31.48 -40.62 3.71
C LEU A 773 31.48 -42.12 4.08
N GLU A 774 32.67 -42.73 4.18
CA GLU A 774 32.82 -44.13 4.60
C GLU A 774 32.50 -44.37 6.08
N ASN A 775 32.80 -43.37 6.92
CA ASN A 775 32.57 -43.45 8.37
C ASN A 775 31.16 -42.97 8.78
N MET A 776 30.48 -42.20 7.94
CA MET A 776 29.14 -41.72 8.20
C MET A 776 28.09 -42.80 7.94
N ARG A 777 27.07 -42.90 8.81
CA ARG A 777 25.93 -43.82 8.65
C ARG A 777 24.63 -43.09 8.98
N PHE A 778 23.61 -43.21 8.13
CA PHE A 778 22.30 -42.65 8.42
C PHE A 778 21.47 -43.56 9.35
N PRO A 779 20.54 -43.00 10.15
CA PRO A 779 19.75 -43.75 11.13
C PRO A 779 18.98 -44.96 10.57
N HIS A 780 18.68 -44.95 9.26
CA HIS A 780 17.86 -45.97 8.58
C HIS A 780 18.61 -46.85 7.58
N ASN A 781 19.95 -46.71 7.42
CA ASN A 781 20.75 -47.56 6.54
C ASN A 781 22.14 -47.88 7.14
N PRO A 782 22.48 -49.16 7.37
CA PRO A 782 23.79 -49.54 7.90
C PRO A 782 24.95 -49.44 6.87
N ALA A 783 24.64 -49.23 5.59
CA ALA A 783 25.66 -49.05 4.55
C ALA A 783 26.31 -47.66 4.62
N PRO A 784 27.59 -47.51 4.19
CA PRO A 784 28.25 -46.21 4.09
C PRO A 784 27.48 -45.27 3.17
N VAL A 785 27.46 -43.98 3.52
CA VAL A 785 26.71 -42.95 2.76
C VAL A 785 27.29 -42.73 1.36
N THR A 786 28.53 -43.13 1.11
CA THR A 786 29.24 -42.97 -0.17
C THR A 786 28.43 -43.39 -1.39
N ALA A 787 27.83 -44.59 -1.37
CA ALA A 787 27.07 -45.09 -2.52
C ALA A 787 25.75 -44.33 -2.73
N GLN A 788 25.12 -43.88 -1.65
CA GLN A 788 23.88 -43.10 -1.72
C GLN A 788 24.16 -41.70 -2.28
N PHE A 789 25.22 -41.05 -1.80
CA PHE A 789 25.65 -39.75 -2.31
C PHE A 789 25.95 -39.81 -3.82
N ILE A 790 26.78 -40.77 -4.27
CA ILE A 790 27.13 -40.89 -5.69
C ILE A 790 25.89 -41.14 -6.54
N ASN A 791 25.00 -42.05 -6.13
CA ASN A 791 23.77 -42.32 -6.88
C ASN A 791 22.85 -41.09 -6.95
N GLN A 792 22.69 -40.38 -5.83
CA GLN A 792 21.87 -39.17 -5.79
C GLN A 792 22.47 -38.07 -6.67
N TRP A 793 23.77 -37.84 -6.57
CA TRP A 793 24.48 -36.86 -7.40
C TRP A 793 24.33 -37.16 -8.90
N MET A 794 24.52 -38.42 -9.32
CA MET A 794 24.35 -38.82 -10.72
C MET A 794 22.91 -38.62 -11.22
N ASN A 795 21.92 -38.91 -10.37
CA ASN A 795 20.50 -38.78 -10.71
C ASN A 795 20.03 -37.32 -10.83
N ASP A 796 20.64 -36.39 -10.07
CA ASP A 796 20.27 -34.98 -10.09
C ASP A 796 21.18 -34.14 -11.02
N THR A 797 22.02 -34.74 -11.86
CA THR A 797 22.94 -34.01 -12.75
C THR A 797 22.23 -33.04 -13.71
N ASP A 798 20.99 -33.32 -14.08
CA ASP A 798 20.13 -32.46 -14.91
C ASP A 798 19.57 -31.24 -14.17
N CYS A 799 19.63 -31.24 -12.83
CA CYS A 799 19.15 -30.17 -11.96
C CYS A 799 20.23 -29.12 -11.62
N PHE A 800 21.50 -29.33 -12.01
CA PHE A 800 22.58 -28.34 -11.85
C PHE A 800 22.57 -27.36 -13.02
N LEU A 801 21.69 -26.36 -12.94
CA LEU A 801 21.67 -25.24 -13.88
C LEU A 801 22.67 -24.17 -13.38
N GLY A 802 23.71 -23.91 -14.18
CA GLY A 802 24.78 -22.97 -13.86
C GLY A 802 24.32 -21.53 -13.83
#